data_AF-A0A9D5U2H3-F1
#
_entry.id   AF-A0A9D5U2H3-F1
#
_cell.length_a   1.000
_cell.length_b   1.000
_cell.length_c   1.000
_cell.angle_alpha   90.00
_cell.angle_beta   90.00
_cell.angle_gamma   90.00
#
_symmetry.space_group_name_H-M   'P 1'
#
loop_
_entity.id
_entity.type
_entity.pdbx_description
1 polymer ?
#
loop_
_entity_poly.entity_id
_entity_poly.type
_entity_poly.pdbx_seq_one_letter_code
_entity_poly.pdbx_strand_id
1 'polypeptide(L)'
;MKALRELLCVATMLAVVGGDAGATLSYDVSIASASPPIMQVDLRYAPTQDASGPLELVFPRSPGTRGRMLSPYCMVVAATGPAGEPLDATLAYEIDGVRIYAPQTPLTLSYSVLLVHGLSPYSGMSPAESAVLTASGGVFPPRVLLMLPAGTENPPIALRVHAPRGWNVVAPWEMKRTGGAYETMLSYRDAIDSFFYIGAETGVTSRLGRGELTVVAPADLPAASGEELQSWTRRMMEGLERAFGRAPASRILVCLSAPPVATGLYTAARRDSAHLVLPPLDSRAAASRPQLLRGMARGLVHLWVGGMSAMPADATLFYFESGLAEYTATRCLARAGLLSEEEFLDYLNAMLEEYLNNPLAWDVPPLEGARTPELADAPEALKQLANLLAHNAGNLAGFLLEEGLLSSSGHDRDLDAFWAMHLSKFGRQATYGREEYLALWGELSPKVDLLAPLAQAPLPVEPSFLRAGVRVVASTLDEPFMGAWFDSRSATAEVKAVMPGPARRAGLSRGDVIVRVRAMNIPDANVLFFQLENARPGEVLPMRIRRPDGEEREIQLQLEARTIRTLEKVERPTAEQARLWRALVSRSGAHRAPPPRRSGARCAPYESSNGGGVVVRCAPTSSNGVEWCAVRTLREAQPALLDGLQGRRAPGRREPGSSIPSSTAPRAT
;
A
#
# COMPACT_ATOMS: atom_id res chain seq x y z
N MET A 1 42.21 6.71 31.63
CA MET A 1 41.47 7.77 32.37
C MET A 1 41.16 9.03 31.55
N LYS A 2 42.10 9.59 30.76
CA LYS A 2 41.82 10.77 29.91
C LYS A 2 40.78 10.50 28.80
N ALA A 3 40.86 9.34 28.14
CA ALA A 3 39.85 8.87 27.17
C ALA A 3 38.46 8.56 27.80
N LEU A 4 38.41 8.24 29.10
CA LEU A 4 37.15 8.01 29.82
C LEU A 4 36.46 9.35 30.19
N ARG A 5 37.26 10.41 30.42
CA ARG A 5 36.77 11.78 30.63
C ARG A 5 36.27 12.43 29.34
N GLU A 6 36.89 12.12 28.20
CA GLU A 6 36.42 12.63 26.90
C GLU A 6 35.12 11.96 26.44
N LEU A 7 34.90 10.67 26.79
CA LEU A 7 33.62 9.99 26.54
C LEU A 7 32.47 10.54 27.43
N LEU A 8 32.76 10.94 28.67
CA LEU A 8 31.77 11.57 29.56
C LEU A 8 31.41 13.00 29.12
N CYS A 9 32.36 13.77 28.56
CA CYS A 9 32.11 15.14 28.08
C CYS A 9 31.21 15.19 26.83
N VAL A 10 31.25 14.18 25.96
CA VAL A 10 30.36 14.11 24.79
C VAL A 10 28.92 13.80 25.19
N ALA A 11 28.70 13.01 26.25
CA ALA A 11 27.37 12.74 26.79
C ALA A 11 26.73 13.98 27.45
N THR A 12 27.54 14.89 28.01
CA THR A 12 27.04 16.13 28.63
C THR A 12 26.84 17.28 27.62
N MET A 13 27.58 17.31 26.49
CA MET A 13 27.39 18.34 25.46
C MET A 13 26.15 18.12 24.58
N LEU A 14 25.61 16.90 24.51
CA LEU A 14 24.32 16.66 23.85
C LEU A 14 23.11 17.22 24.63
N ALA A 15 23.31 17.64 25.88
CA ALA A 15 22.24 18.20 26.73
C ALA A 15 22.08 19.73 26.62
N VAL A 16 22.90 20.44 25.81
CA VAL A 16 22.96 21.92 25.86
C VAL A 16 22.49 22.62 24.57
N VAL A 17 21.96 21.91 23.57
CA VAL A 17 21.24 22.57 22.46
C VAL A 17 19.76 22.67 22.83
N GLY A 18 19.40 23.82 23.40
CA GLY A 18 18.10 24.10 24.00
C GLY A 18 16.89 24.07 23.05
N GLY A 19 15.77 23.62 23.62
CA GLY A 19 14.43 23.64 23.03
C GLY A 19 13.61 22.49 23.62
N ASP A 20 12.77 22.80 24.61
CA ASP A 20 11.86 21.91 25.36
C ASP A 20 12.43 20.56 25.83
N ALA A 21 12.68 20.46 27.14
CA ALA A 21 13.13 19.26 27.84
C ALA A 21 12.01 18.20 27.89
N GLY A 22 11.69 17.59 26.74
CA GLY A 22 10.90 16.38 26.61
C GLY A 22 11.70 15.15 27.04
N ALA A 23 11.01 14.06 27.41
CA ALA A 23 11.66 12.85 27.88
C ALA A 23 12.62 12.35 26.81
N THR A 24 13.88 12.15 27.19
CA THR A 24 14.89 11.69 26.24
C THR A 24 14.83 10.17 26.20
N LEU A 25 14.38 9.65 25.06
CA LEU A 25 14.42 8.23 24.75
C LEU A 25 15.63 7.95 23.87
N SER A 26 16.42 6.95 24.25
CA SER A 26 17.53 6.45 23.45
C SER A 26 17.43 4.94 23.29
N TYR A 27 17.61 4.44 22.08
CA TYR A 27 17.56 3.02 21.77
C TYR A 27 18.88 2.59 21.15
N ASP A 28 19.52 1.58 21.73
CA ASP A 28 20.60 0.82 21.11
C ASP A 28 20.02 -0.52 20.63
N VAL A 29 20.07 -0.78 19.32
CA VAL A 29 19.45 -1.95 18.66
C VAL A 29 20.54 -2.78 18.01
N SER A 30 20.55 -4.09 18.23
CA SER A 30 21.55 -5.00 17.65
C SER A 30 20.97 -6.39 17.32
N ILE A 31 21.58 -7.10 16.38
CA ILE A 31 21.24 -8.50 16.10
C ILE A 31 22.00 -9.38 17.10
N ALA A 32 21.29 -9.99 18.05
CA ALA A 32 21.89 -10.88 19.04
C ALA A 32 22.10 -12.29 18.51
N SER A 33 21.16 -12.78 17.69
CA SER A 33 21.25 -14.07 17.02
C SER A 33 20.55 -14.04 15.68
N ALA A 34 21.11 -14.72 14.67
CA ALA A 34 20.44 -14.93 13.39
C ALA A 34 19.58 -16.20 13.36
N SER A 35 19.85 -17.16 14.26
CA SER A 35 19.12 -18.43 14.35
C SER A 35 19.06 -18.93 15.80
N PRO A 36 17.92 -18.79 16.50
CA PRO A 36 16.71 -18.10 16.06
C PRO A 36 16.97 -16.59 15.85
N PRO A 37 16.18 -15.91 15.00
CA PRO A 37 16.40 -14.49 14.72
C PRO A 37 15.96 -13.66 15.94
N ILE A 38 16.91 -13.07 16.65
CA ILE A 38 16.70 -12.29 17.88
C ILE A 38 17.35 -10.92 17.72
N MET A 39 16.57 -9.87 17.98
CA MET A 39 17.07 -8.51 18.17
C MET A 39 17.22 -8.22 19.66
N GLN A 40 18.33 -7.61 20.05
CA GLN A 40 18.52 -7.03 21.37
C GLN A 40 18.26 -5.53 21.29
N VAL A 41 17.50 -5.02 22.26
CA VAL A 41 17.19 -3.60 22.39
C VAL A 41 17.51 -3.14 23.81
N ASP A 42 18.34 -2.12 23.92
CA ASP A 42 18.58 -1.38 25.16
C ASP A 42 17.92 0.00 25.04
N LEU A 43 16.81 0.16 25.75
CA LEU A 43 16.07 1.42 25.87
C LEU A 43 16.58 2.17 27.10
N ARG A 44 17.02 3.42 26.92
CA ARG A 44 17.27 4.37 28.00
C ARG A 44 16.16 5.40 28.02
N TYR A 45 15.56 5.59 29.18
CA TYR A 45 14.46 6.52 29.39
C TYR A 45 14.80 7.47 30.53
N ALA A 46 14.69 8.77 30.28
CA ALA A 46 14.79 9.81 31.30
C ALA A 46 13.44 10.56 31.37
N PRO A 47 12.62 10.33 32.41
CA PRO A 47 11.32 11.00 32.56
C PRO A 47 11.50 12.50 32.80
N THR A 48 10.52 13.30 32.37
CA THR A 48 10.51 14.77 32.54
C THR A 48 9.59 15.28 33.63
N GLN A 49 8.69 14.44 34.12
CA GLN A 49 7.74 14.80 35.17
C GLN A 49 7.67 13.68 36.20
N ASP A 50 7.45 14.08 37.45
CA ASP A 50 7.14 13.19 38.55
C ASP A 50 5.73 12.60 38.36
N ALA A 51 5.61 11.53 37.57
CA ALA A 51 4.39 10.75 37.51
C ALA A 51 4.31 9.81 38.73
N SER A 52 3.18 9.81 39.43
CA SER A 52 2.92 8.85 40.50
C SER A 52 2.37 7.54 39.89
N GLY A 53 3.13 6.45 40.01
CA GLY A 53 2.70 5.12 39.58
C GLY A 53 3.75 4.34 38.79
N PRO A 54 3.45 3.08 38.44
CA PRO A 54 4.33 2.25 37.62
C PRO A 54 4.48 2.86 36.22
N LEU A 55 5.68 2.76 35.65
CA LEU A 55 5.92 3.12 34.26
C LEU A 55 5.43 1.99 33.37
N GLU A 56 4.50 2.28 32.47
CA GLU A 56 4.07 1.36 31.43
C GLU A 56 4.78 1.69 30.12
N LEU A 57 5.53 0.73 29.58
CA LEU A 57 6.15 0.81 28.26
C LEU A 57 5.39 -0.11 27.31
N VAL A 58 4.88 0.43 26.21
CA VAL A 58 4.01 -0.30 25.28
C VAL A 58 4.59 -0.31 23.88
N PHE A 59 4.37 -1.39 23.14
CA PHE A 59 4.58 -1.35 21.70
C PHE A 59 3.47 -0.53 21.03
N PRO A 60 3.79 0.19 19.93
CA PRO A 60 2.79 0.94 19.20
C PRO A 60 1.83 -0.01 18.48
N ARG A 61 0.53 0.15 18.72
CA ARG A 61 -0.50 -0.60 17.98
C ARG A 61 -0.50 -0.18 16.50
N SER A 62 -0.64 -1.14 15.58
CA SER A 62 -0.78 -0.78 14.14
C SER A 62 -2.16 -0.17 13.92
N PRO A 63 -2.25 0.94 13.18
CA PRO A 63 -3.52 1.35 12.59
C PRO A 63 -4.09 0.17 11.79
N GLY A 64 -5.27 -0.32 12.17
CA GLY A 64 -5.95 -1.43 11.49
C GLY A 64 -5.71 -2.84 12.06
N THR A 65 -4.66 -3.08 12.87
CA THR A 65 -4.53 -4.36 13.58
C THR A 65 -5.28 -4.29 14.91
N ARG A 66 -6.60 -4.50 14.88
CA ARG A 66 -7.39 -4.63 16.11
C ARG A 66 -6.84 -5.81 16.94
N GLY A 67 -6.11 -5.52 18.02
CA GLY A 67 -5.82 -6.46 19.11
C GLY A 67 -4.70 -7.49 18.92
N ARG A 68 -3.70 -7.25 18.05
CA ARG A 68 -2.58 -8.19 17.91
C ARG A 68 -1.43 -7.80 18.84
N MET A 69 -1.00 -8.71 19.72
CA MET A 69 0.04 -8.48 20.73
C MET A 69 1.44 -8.80 20.18
N LEU A 70 2.38 -7.87 20.32
CA LEU A 70 3.82 -8.05 20.09
C LEU A 70 4.56 -8.59 21.33
N SER A 71 4.02 -8.36 22.52
CA SER A 71 4.56 -8.82 23.80
C SER A 71 4.88 -10.32 23.89
N PRO A 72 4.15 -11.27 23.24
CA PRO A 72 4.54 -12.68 23.24
C PRO A 72 5.88 -12.97 22.55
N TYR A 73 6.38 -12.04 21.74
CA TYR A 73 7.68 -12.15 21.06
C TYR A 73 8.78 -11.38 21.79
N CYS A 74 8.47 -10.74 22.92
CA CYS A 74 9.40 -9.96 23.71
C CYS A 74 9.78 -10.73 24.98
N MET A 75 11.07 -10.74 25.30
CA MET A 75 11.60 -11.25 26.56
C MET A 75 12.36 -10.13 27.25
N VAL A 76 11.87 -9.69 28.40
CA VAL A 76 12.59 -8.71 29.24
C VAL A 76 13.80 -9.41 29.85
N VAL A 77 14.98 -8.84 29.62
CA VAL A 77 16.25 -9.38 30.11
C VAL A 77 16.61 -8.72 31.45
N ALA A 78 16.54 -7.39 31.51
CA ALA A 78 16.83 -6.63 32.72
C ALA A 78 16.20 -5.24 32.67
N ALA A 79 15.81 -4.71 33.82
CA ALA A 79 15.54 -3.29 34.02
C ALA A 79 16.47 -2.80 35.13
N THR A 80 17.17 -1.69 34.90
CA THR A 80 18.11 -1.12 35.87
C THR A 80 17.94 0.38 36.00
N GLY A 81 18.10 0.92 37.21
CA GLY A 81 18.14 2.35 37.45
C GLY A 81 19.49 2.99 37.07
N PRO A 82 19.71 4.28 37.38
CA PRO A 82 20.88 5.04 36.94
C PRO A 82 22.20 4.51 37.49
N ALA A 83 22.18 3.88 38.67
CA ALA A 83 23.37 3.30 39.30
C ALA A 83 23.57 1.81 38.93
N GLY A 84 22.75 1.28 38.01
CA GLY A 84 22.77 -0.13 37.60
C GLY A 84 22.05 -1.06 38.58
N GLU A 85 21.34 -0.50 39.57
CA GLU A 85 20.52 -1.26 40.50
C GLU A 85 19.33 -1.90 39.77
N PRO A 86 19.00 -3.18 40.03
CA PRO A 86 17.89 -3.84 39.37
C PRO A 86 16.55 -3.24 39.77
N LEU A 87 15.66 -3.08 38.79
CA LEU A 87 14.28 -2.64 38.96
C LEU A 87 13.32 -3.81 38.71
N ASP A 88 12.19 -3.84 39.41
CA ASP A 88 11.16 -4.84 39.17
C ASP A 88 10.39 -4.49 37.89
N ALA A 89 10.46 -5.38 36.91
CA ALA A 89 9.83 -5.23 35.60
C ALA A 89 9.12 -6.52 35.22
N THR A 90 7.85 -6.40 34.85
CA THR A 90 7.01 -7.55 34.48
C THR A 90 6.44 -7.33 33.09
N LEU A 91 6.53 -8.35 32.23
CA LEU A 91 5.79 -8.36 30.97
C LEU A 91 4.29 -8.31 31.26
N ALA A 92 3.60 -7.39 30.59
CA ALA A 92 2.19 -7.13 30.76
C ALA A 92 1.50 -7.27 29.41
N TYR A 93 0.96 -8.46 29.15
CA TYR A 93 0.33 -8.80 27.87
C TYR A 93 -0.91 -7.95 27.60
N GLU A 94 -1.65 -7.57 28.64
CA GLU A 94 -2.88 -6.78 28.55
C GLU A 94 -2.67 -5.38 27.95
N ILE A 95 -1.48 -4.80 28.16
CA ILE A 95 -1.09 -3.51 27.58
C ILE A 95 -0.23 -3.65 26.32
N ASP A 96 0.07 -4.89 25.92
CA ASP A 96 1.03 -5.22 24.88
C ASP A 96 2.43 -4.61 25.13
N GLY A 97 2.96 -4.84 26.33
CA GLY A 97 4.15 -4.14 26.78
C GLY A 97 4.78 -4.69 28.06
N VAL A 98 5.46 -3.81 28.78
CA VAL A 98 6.17 -4.07 30.03
C VAL A 98 5.71 -3.05 31.06
N ARG A 99 5.39 -3.52 32.26
CA ARG A 99 5.12 -2.67 33.42
C ARG A 99 6.33 -2.69 34.34
N ILE A 100 6.87 -1.52 34.66
CA ILE A 100 8.02 -1.36 35.55
C ILE A 100 7.53 -0.74 36.86
N TYR A 101 7.71 -1.47 37.95
CA TYR A 101 7.31 -1.08 39.31
C TYR A 101 8.49 -0.38 40.01
N ALA A 102 8.93 0.73 39.44
CA ALA A 102 10.00 1.56 39.99
C ALA A 102 9.56 3.03 40.06
N PRO A 103 10.10 3.83 41.00
CA PRO A 103 9.95 5.28 40.96
C PRO A 103 10.50 5.84 39.63
N GLN A 104 9.96 6.98 39.18
CA GLN A 104 10.27 7.64 37.90
C GLN A 104 11.69 8.22 37.84
N THR A 105 12.70 7.39 38.05
CA THR A 105 14.11 7.71 37.84
C THR A 105 14.51 7.34 36.42
N PRO A 106 15.59 7.92 35.88
CA PRO A 106 16.16 7.44 34.63
C PRO A 106 16.44 5.94 34.71
N LEU A 107 16.09 5.19 33.67
CA LEU A 107 16.28 3.75 33.65
C LEU A 107 16.85 3.27 32.33
N THR A 108 17.41 2.05 32.38
CA THR A 108 17.75 1.25 31.21
C THR A 108 16.92 -0.03 31.24
N LEU A 109 16.14 -0.26 30.18
CA LEU A 109 15.44 -1.51 29.93
C LEU A 109 16.14 -2.26 28.80
N SER A 110 16.61 -3.47 29.11
CA SER A 110 17.23 -4.39 28.15
C SER A 110 16.26 -5.54 27.87
N TYR A 111 15.94 -5.75 26.59
CA TYR A 111 15.00 -6.79 26.16
C TYR A 111 15.38 -7.38 24.81
N SER A 112 14.93 -8.62 24.59
CA SER A 112 15.11 -9.33 23.33
C SER A 112 13.77 -9.47 22.61
N VAL A 113 13.78 -9.32 21.29
CA VAL A 113 12.61 -9.52 20.41
C VAL A 113 12.88 -10.68 19.46
N LEU A 114 12.03 -11.70 19.52
CA LEU A 114 12.06 -12.85 18.63
C LEU A 114 11.35 -12.51 17.30
N LEU A 115 12.09 -12.53 16.20
CA LEU A 115 11.60 -12.07 14.88
C LEU A 115 10.88 -13.16 14.08
N VAL A 116 10.03 -13.94 14.72
CA VAL A 116 9.25 -15.01 14.07
C VAL A 116 7.78 -14.64 13.86
N HIS A 117 7.42 -13.40 14.15
CA HIS A 117 6.04 -12.94 14.05
C HIS A 117 5.51 -13.02 12.61
N GLY A 118 6.30 -12.71 11.58
CA GLY A 118 5.87 -12.89 10.18
C GLY A 118 5.74 -14.36 9.73
N LEU A 119 6.29 -15.30 10.48
CA LEU A 119 6.30 -16.74 10.17
C LEU A 119 5.17 -17.49 10.86
N SER A 120 4.61 -16.91 11.93
CA SER A 120 3.54 -17.52 12.71
C SER A 120 2.19 -17.19 12.06
N PRO A 121 1.39 -18.19 11.64
CA PRO A 121 0.03 -17.94 11.17
C PRO A 121 -0.85 -17.33 12.27
N TYR A 122 -0.44 -17.43 13.54
CA TYR A 122 -1.14 -16.89 14.70
C TYR A 122 -0.79 -15.44 15.02
N SER A 123 0.32 -14.90 14.48
CA SER A 123 0.68 -13.50 14.76
C SER A 123 -0.34 -12.56 14.14
N GLY A 124 -0.92 -12.96 13.00
CA GLY A 124 -1.74 -12.11 12.17
C GLY A 124 -1.03 -10.88 11.58
N MET A 125 0.27 -10.79 11.82
CA MET A 125 1.27 -10.01 11.10
C MET A 125 1.24 -10.38 9.63
N SER A 126 1.03 -9.43 8.69
CA SER A 126 1.52 -9.69 7.34
C SER A 126 3.05 -9.88 7.42
N PRO A 127 3.65 -10.86 6.71
CA PRO A 127 5.10 -10.99 6.62
C PRO A 127 5.81 -9.68 6.25
N ALA A 128 5.16 -8.82 5.46
CA ALA A 128 5.73 -7.53 5.08
C ALA A 128 5.69 -6.47 6.19
N GLU A 129 4.73 -6.55 7.12
CA GLU A 129 4.69 -5.70 8.32
C GLU A 129 5.59 -6.23 9.44
N SER A 130 6.24 -7.37 9.21
CA SER A 130 7.08 -8.08 10.16
C SER A 130 8.56 -7.82 9.88
N ALA A 131 9.40 -8.03 10.89
CA ALA A 131 10.82 -8.17 10.70
C ALA A 131 11.11 -9.50 10.00
N VAL A 132 11.96 -9.46 8.97
CA VAL A 132 12.42 -10.62 8.23
C VAL A 132 13.93 -10.60 8.25
N LEU A 133 14.56 -11.65 8.79
CA LEU A 133 16.02 -11.79 8.86
C LEU A 133 16.46 -13.06 8.14
N THR A 134 17.42 -12.92 7.24
CA THR A 134 18.06 -14.00 6.47
C THR A 134 19.55 -14.06 6.80
N ALA A 135 20.29 -14.97 6.17
CA ALA A 135 21.73 -15.06 6.32
C ALA A 135 22.49 -13.85 5.74
N SER A 136 21.89 -13.10 4.80
CA SER A 136 22.55 -11.97 4.11
C SER A 136 22.12 -10.59 4.64
N GLY A 137 21.02 -10.54 5.36
CA GLY A 137 20.47 -9.32 5.94
C GLY A 137 18.99 -9.45 6.28
N GLY A 138 18.40 -8.36 6.74
CA GLY A 138 17.00 -8.32 7.13
C GLY A 138 16.37 -6.94 7.07
N VAL A 139 15.04 -6.93 7.00
CA VAL A 139 14.19 -5.73 7.03
C VAL A 139 13.53 -5.65 8.39
N PHE A 140 13.53 -4.46 8.97
CA PHE A 140 13.07 -4.24 10.34
C PHE A 140 12.13 -3.04 10.39
N PRO A 141 10.87 -3.23 10.79
CA PRO A 141 9.99 -2.13 11.15
C PRO A 141 10.27 -1.72 12.60
N PRO A 142 10.72 -0.49 12.92
CA PRO A 142 11.01 -0.09 14.30
C PRO A 142 9.82 -0.27 15.25
N ARG A 143 8.59 -0.26 14.75
CA ARG A 143 7.37 -0.51 15.54
C ARG A 143 7.33 -1.84 16.27
N VAL A 144 8.06 -2.87 15.80
CA VAL A 144 8.16 -4.17 16.50
C VAL A 144 9.37 -4.24 17.44
N LEU A 145 10.19 -3.19 17.47
CA LEU A 145 11.45 -3.12 18.23
C LEU A 145 11.43 -2.06 19.32
N LEU A 146 10.73 -0.95 19.11
CA LEU A 146 10.79 0.21 19.99
C LEU A 146 9.51 0.29 20.84
N MET A 147 9.65 0.18 22.16
CA MET A 147 8.58 0.50 23.11
C MET A 147 8.57 2.00 23.45
N LEU A 148 7.41 2.52 23.82
CA LEU A 148 7.21 3.91 24.25
C LEU A 148 6.48 3.97 25.59
N PRO A 149 6.77 4.94 26.48
CA PRO A 149 5.94 5.16 27.66
C PRO A 149 4.49 5.45 27.29
N ALA A 150 3.56 4.74 27.92
CA ALA A 150 2.13 4.88 27.69
C ALA A 150 1.68 6.34 27.88
N GLY A 151 0.84 6.83 26.97
CA GLY A 151 0.36 8.23 26.98
C GLY A 151 1.36 9.27 26.46
N THR A 152 2.59 8.89 26.08
CA THR A 152 3.51 9.82 25.44
C THR A 152 3.17 9.96 23.95
N GLU A 153 3.05 11.20 23.47
CA GLU A 153 2.79 11.49 22.07
C GLU A 153 4.08 11.93 21.35
N ASN A 154 4.56 11.07 20.46
CA ASN A 154 5.62 11.36 19.47
C ASN A 154 6.87 12.12 19.99
N PRO A 155 7.58 11.61 21.01
CA PRO A 155 8.78 12.27 21.52
C PRO A 155 9.95 12.17 20.53
N PRO A 156 10.97 13.05 20.63
CA PRO A 156 12.24 12.85 19.94
C PRO A 156 12.96 11.63 20.52
N ILE A 157 13.63 10.86 19.65
CA ILE A 157 14.40 9.68 20.03
C ILE A 157 15.81 9.75 19.44
N ALA A 158 16.78 9.22 20.19
CA ALA A 158 18.08 8.83 19.68
C ALA A 158 18.04 7.35 19.31
N LEU A 159 18.31 7.01 18.05
CA LEU A 159 18.36 5.62 17.59
C LEU A 159 19.77 5.26 17.16
N ARG A 160 20.32 4.19 17.75
CA ARG A 160 21.64 3.64 17.44
C ARG A 160 21.47 2.19 17.00
N VAL A 161 21.90 1.88 15.78
CA VAL A 161 21.79 0.55 15.19
C VAL A 161 23.18 -0.05 15.02
N HIS A 162 23.41 -1.20 15.65
CA HIS A 162 24.63 -1.97 15.58
C HIS A 162 24.48 -3.09 14.55
N ALA A 163 25.20 -2.99 13.45
CA ALA A 163 25.24 -4.03 12.43
C ALA A 163 26.39 -5.01 12.70
N PRO A 164 26.21 -6.32 12.39
CA PRO A 164 27.31 -7.27 12.36
C PRO A 164 28.48 -6.78 11.49
N ARG A 165 29.69 -7.29 11.74
CA ARG A 165 30.87 -6.91 10.96
C ARG A 165 30.65 -7.24 9.47
N GLY A 166 30.85 -6.24 8.61
CA GLY A 166 30.65 -6.36 7.17
C GLY A 166 29.22 -6.05 6.72
N TRP A 167 28.29 -5.84 7.64
CA TRP A 167 26.94 -5.38 7.33
C TRP A 167 26.84 -3.86 7.44
N ASN A 168 25.89 -3.32 6.70
CA ASN A 168 25.51 -1.92 6.62
C ASN A 168 24.10 -1.74 7.17
N VAL A 169 23.76 -0.49 7.51
CA VAL A 169 22.38 -0.09 7.83
C VAL A 169 21.91 0.87 6.75
N VAL A 170 20.78 0.57 6.13
CA VAL A 170 20.14 1.42 5.12
C VAL A 170 18.77 1.84 5.66
N ALA A 171 18.49 3.13 5.66
CA ALA A 171 17.24 3.69 6.18
C ALA A 171 16.82 4.91 5.35
N PRO A 172 15.55 5.32 5.40
CA PRO A 172 15.07 6.51 4.70
C PRO A 172 15.51 7.83 5.39
N TRP A 173 16.02 7.77 6.62
CA TRP A 173 16.59 8.93 7.34
C TRP A 173 18.12 9.01 7.24
N GLU A 174 18.67 10.19 7.55
CA GLU A 174 20.11 10.35 7.68
C GLU A 174 20.63 9.53 8.87
N MET A 175 21.68 8.75 8.66
CA MET A 175 22.41 8.08 9.73
C MET A 175 23.88 8.44 9.68
N LYS A 176 24.45 8.76 10.84
CA LYS A 176 25.88 9.01 11.01
C LYS A 176 26.53 7.75 11.56
N ARG A 177 27.63 7.32 10.96
CA ARG A 177 28.38 6.17 11.47
C ARG A 177 29.38 6.63 12.54
N THR A 178 29.18 6.21 13.79
CA THR A 178 30.02 6.57 14.94
C THR A 178 30.38 5.32 15.72
N GLY A 179 31.68 5.06 15.94
CA GLY A 179 32.11 3.98 16.83
C GLY A 179 31.63 2.57 16.44
N GLY A 180 31.35 2.32 15.16
CA GLY A 180 30.82 1.03 14.68
C GLY A 180 29.29 0.92 14.64
N ALA A 181 28.57 1.90 15.19
CA ALA A 181 27.12 2.01 15.13
C ALA A 181 26.67 3.04 14.09
N TYR A 182 25.40 2.96 13.70
CA TYR A 182 24.70 3.96 12.88
C TYR A 182 23.72 4.72 13.78
N GLU A 183 23.87 6.04 13.85
CA GLU A 183 23.19 6.89 14.81
C GLU A 183 22.34 7.95 14.10
N THR A 184 21.16 8.21 14.64
CA THR A 184 20.26 9.26 14.14
C THR A 184 19.39 9.83 15.27
N MET A 185 18.85 11.02 15.02
CA MET A 185 17.88 11.70 15.87
C MET A 185 16.63 11.96 15.03
N LEU A 186 15.47 11.49 15.48
CA LEU A 186 14.19 11.63 14.77
C LEU A 186 13.02 11.60 15.76
N SER A 187 11.82 11.91 15.29
CA SER A 187 10.62 11.71 16.12
C SER A 187 10.29 10.21 16.20
N TYR A 188 9.70 9.78 17.31
CA TYR A 188 9.28 8.38 17.49
C TYR A 188 8.34 7.93 16.38
N ARG A 189 7.40 8.78 15.97
CA ARG A 189 6.46 8.54 14.87
C ARG A 189 7.20 8.32 13.55
N ASP A 190 8.19 9.15 13.23
CA ASP A 190 8.98 8.96 12.00
C ASP A 190 9.73 7.62 12.02
N ALA A 191 10.22 7.20 13.19
CA ALA A 191 10.89 5.90 13.34
C ALA A 191 9.91 4.74 13.11
N ILE A 192 8.78 4.70 13.81
CA ILE A 192 7.85 3.56 13.75
C ILE A 192 7.02 3.51 12.47
N ASP A 193 6.92 4.64 11.75
CA ASP A 193 6.24 4.76 10.44
C ASP A 193 7.22 4.57 9.28
N SER A 194 8.18 3.66 9.45
CA SER A 194 9.20 3.37 8.45
C SER A 194 9.74 1.94 8.58
N PHE A 195 10.59 1.55 7.63
CA PHE A 195 11.45 0.38 7.67
C PHE A 195 12.91 0.79 7.58
N PHE A 196 13.79 -0.05 8.11
CA PHE A 196 15.22 0.00 7.82
C PHE A 196 15.75 -1.41 7.51
N TYR A 197 16.90 -1.47 6.86
CA TYR A 197 17.57 -2.70 6.48
C TYR A 197 18.91 -2.81 7.20
N ILE A 198 19.24 -4.02 7.67
CA ILE A 198 20.60 -4.36 8.13
C ILE A 198 21.08 -5.56 7.30
N GLY A 199 22.21 -5.45 6.60
CA GLY A 199 22.73 -6.57 5.80
C GLY A 199 24.01 -6.23 5.07
N ALA A 200 24.59 -7.20 4.35
CA ALA A 200 25.81 -6.98 3.57
C ALA A 200 25.62 -5.94 2.45
N GLU A 201 24.42 -5.88 1.91
CA GLU A 201 24.07 -5.03 0.78
C GLU A 201 23.74 -3.59 1.19
N THR A 202 24.11 -2.63 0.34
CA THR A 202 23.76 -1.20 0.51
C THR A 202 22.56 -0.79 -0.35
N GLY A 203 22.14 -1.63 -1.29
CA GLY A 203 21.13 -1.31 -2.29
C GLY A 203 21.63 -0.40 -3.42
N VAL A 204 20.75 -0.17 -4.40
CA VAL A 204 20.99 0.74 -5.53
C VAL A 204 20.21 2.03 -5.30
N THR A 205 20.95 3.14 -5.15
CA THR A 205 20.37 4.47 -5.03
C THR A 205 20.26 5.15 -6.41
N SER A 206 19.10 5.71 -6.68
CA SER A 206 18.79 6.46 -7.89
C SER A 206 17.98 7.71 -7.57
N ARG A 207 17.91 8.66 -8.51
CA ARG A 207 17.11 9.87 -8.35
C ARG A 207 15.64 9.58 -8.64
N LEU A 208 14.74 10.03 -7.76
CA LEU A 208 13.29 10.04 -7.97
C LEU A 208 12.77 11.46 -7.80
N GLY A 209 12.48 12.15 -8.90
CA GLY A 209 12.15 13.57 -8.90
C GLY A 209 13.26 14.46 -8.33
N ARG A 210 12.99 15.03 -7.14
CA ARG A 210 13.96 15.81 -6.36
C ARG A 210 14.59 15.03 -5.20
N GLY A 211 14.09 13.82 -4.94
CA GLY A 211 14.56 12.96 -3.87
C GLY A 211 15.42 11.79 -4.39
N GLU A 212 15.68 10.87 -3.47
CA GLU A 212 16.47 9.67 -3.66
C GLU A 212 15.59 8.43 -3.42
N LEU A 213 15.76 7.42 -4.27
CA LEU A 213 15.17 6.11 -4.11
C LEU A 213 16.29 5.09 -3.96
N THR A 214 16.34 4.40 -2.84
CA THR A 214 17.23 3.27 -2.60
C THR A 214 16.42 1.99 -2.62
N VAL A 215 16.79 1.06 -3.50
CA VAL A 215 16.18 -0.28 -3.55
C VAL A 215 17.21 -1.30 -3.06
N VAL A 216 16.87 -2.02 -1.98
CA VAL A 216 17.73 -3.07 -1.41
C VAL A 216 17.18 -4.43 -1.83
N ALA A 217 18.01 -5.21 -2.51
CA ALA A 217 17.76 -6.62 -2.78
C ALA A 217 18.78 -7.44 -1.97
N PRO A 218 18.35 -8.42 -1.16
CA PRO A 218 19.26 -9.21 -0.35
C PRO A 218 20.08 -10.17 -1.23
N ALA A 219 21.28 -10.53 -0.76
CA ALA A 219 22.23 -11.33 -1.52
C ALA A 219 21.79 -12.80 -1.71
N ASP A 220 20.75 -13.23 -1.00
CA ASP A 220 20.15 -14.56 -1.16
C ASP A 220 19.19 -14.64 -2.37
N LEU A 221 18.83 -13.50 -2.99
CA LEU A 221 18.22 -13.49 -4.31
C LEU A 221 19.28 -13.77 -5.38
N PRO A 222 18.99 -14.59 -6.41
CA PRO A 222 19.86 -14.72 -7.57
C PRO A 222 20.18 -13.33 -8.15
N ALA A 223 21.47 -13.02 -8.39
CA ALA A 223 21.91 -11.68 -8.76
C ALA A 223 21.14 -11.08 -9.96
N ALA A 224 20.91 -11.88 -11.01
CA ALA A 224 20.13 -11.46 -12.18
C ALA A 224 18.69 -11.07 -11.81
N SER A 225 18.05 -11.82 -10.91
CA SER A 225 16.73 -11.50 -10.39
C SER A 225 16.75 -10.24 -9.52
N GLY A 226 17.80 -10.05 -8.71
CA GLY A 226 17.98 -8.85 -7.88
C GLY A 226 18.07 -7.56 -8.71
N GLU A 227 18.92 -7.53 -9.73
CA GLU A 227 19.07 -6.38 -10.63
C GLU A 227 17.77 -6.08 -11.42
N GLU A 228 17.10 -7.13 -11.89
CA GLU A 228 15.84 -7.00 -12.62
C GLU A 228 14.73 -6.43 -11.71
N LEU A 229 14.57 -6.96 -10.50
CA LEU A 229 13.59 -6.48 -9.53
C LEU A 229 13.85 -5.04 -9.09
N GLN A 230 15.11 -4.66 -8.90
CA GLN A 230 15.50 -3.27 -8.63
C GLN A 230 15.14 -2.34 -9.80
N SER A 231 15.42 -2.78 -11.04
CA SER A 231 15.07 -2.04 -12.26
C SER A 231 13.56 -1.85 -12.41
N TRP A 232 12.78 -2.92 -12.17
CA TRP A 232 11.32 -2.85 -12.18
C TRP A 232 10.79 -1.90 -11.10
N THR A 233 11.27 -2.03 -9.87
CA THR A 233 10.89 -1.17 -8.73
C THR A 233 11.15 0.30 -9.04
N ARG A 234 12.33 0.63 -9.58
CA ARG A 234 12.64 2.01 -9.99
C ARG A 234 11.67 2.53 -11.05
N ARG A 235 11.41 1.76 -12.11
CA ARG A 235 10.46 2.16 -13.18
C ARG A 235 9.03 2.32 -12.66
N MET A 236 8.60 1.48 -11.72
CA MET A 236 7.32 1.61 -11.02
C MET A 236 7.24 2.92 -10.24
N MET A 237 8.25 3.18 -9.40
CA MET A 237 8.32 4.39 -8.58
C MET A 237 8.34 5.65 -9.42
N GLU A 238 9.07 5.67 -10.53
CA GLU A 238 9.04 6.78 -11.50
C GLU A 238 7.65 6.97 -12.13
N GLY A 239 6.92 5.88 -12.39
CA GLY A 239 5.54 5.89 -12.86
C GLY A 239 4.60 6.53 -11.86
N LEU A 240 4.65 6.04 -10.62
CA LEU A 240 3.83 6.53 -9.51
C LEU A 240 4.15 7.99 -9.16
N GLU A 241 5.42 8.38 -9.10
CA GLU A 241 5.82 9.78 -8.84
C GLU A 241 5.19 10.74 -9.85
N ARG A 242 5.16 10.35 -11.13
CA ARG A 242 4.48 11.15 -12.16
C ARG A 242 2.98 11.19 -11.95
N ALA A 243 2.35 10.05 -11.69
CA ALA A 243 0.91 9.97 -11.48
C ALA A 243 0.43 10.82 -10.29
N PHE A 244 1.20 10.83 -9.21
CA PHE A 244 0.88 11.60 -8.01
C PHE A 244 1.47 13.01 -8.02
N GLY A 245 2.25 13.37 -9.05
CA GLY A 245 2.84 14.69 -9.27
C GLY A 245 4.04 15.03 -8.37
N ARG A 246 4.44 14.16 -7.43
CA ARG A 246 5.62 14.32 -6.56
C ARG A 246 6.03 13.01 -5.91
N ALA A 247 7.28 12.93 -5.46
CA ALA A 247 7.77 11.83 -4.60
C ALA A 247 7.18 11.91 -3.17
N PRO A 248 6.99 10.77 -2.48
CA PRO A 248 6.37 10.72 -1.16
C PRO A 248 7.25 11.22 -0.03
N ALA A 249 8.57 11.07 -0.19
CA ALA A 249 9.57 11.58 0.71
C ALA A 249 10.80 12.04 -0.10
N SER A 250 11.70 12.78 0.55
CA SER A 250 13.00 13.16 -0.04
C SER A 250 13.95 11.98 -0.18
N ARG A 251 13.80 10.96 0.67
CA ARG A 251 14.55 9.70 0.64
C ARG A 251 13.57 8.56 0.84
N ILE A 252 13.61 7.60 -0.07
CA ILE A 252 12.70 6.46 -0.07
C ILE A 252 13.50 5.17 -0.06
N LEU A 253 13.13 4.25 0.84
CA LEU A 253 13.73 2.93 0.92
C LEU A 253 12.73 1.86 0.50
N VAL A 254 13.03 1.09 -0.54
CA VAL A 254 12.28 -0.13 -0.87
C VAL A 254 13.14 -1.34 -0.58
N CYS A 255 12.72 -2.17 0.36
CA CYS A 255 13.38 -3.43 0.70
C CYS A 255 12.66 -4.60 0.06
N LEU A 256 13.41 -5.46 -0.62
CA LEU A 256 12.94 -6.75 -1.11
C LEU A 256 13.35 -7.84 -0.12
N SER A 257 12.54 -8.87 0.04
CA SER A 257 12.93 -10.11 0.74
C SER A 257 12.26 -11.30 0.08
N ALA A 258 12.84 -12.49 0.18
CA ALA A 258 12.23 -13.73 -0.32
C ALA A 258 12.48 -14.88 0.65
N PRO A 259 11.92 -14.81 1.88
CA PRO A 259 12.12 -15.86 2.85
C PRO A 259 11.51 -17.18 2.34
N PRO A 260 12.11 -18.35 2.60
CA PRO A 260 11.66 -19.64 2.05
C PRO A 260 10.20 -20.00 2.36
N VAL A 261 9.64 -19.43 3.42
CA VAL A 261 8.28 -19.66 3.91
C VAL A 261 7.21 -18.80 3.23
N ALA A 262 7.59 -17.80 2.42
CA ALA A 262 6.64 -16.92 1.79
C ALA A 262 5.85 -17.69 0.72
N THR A 263 4.56 -17.94 0.97
CA THR A 263 3.69 -18.64 0.00
C THR A 263 3.11 -17.72 -1.07
N GLY A 264 3.32 -16.41 -0.92
CA GLY A 264 2.79 -15.39 -1.83
C GLY A 264 3.55 -14.07 -1.69
N LEU A 265 3.08 -13.08 -2.44
CA LEU A 265 3.61 -11.73 -2.36
C LEU A 265 2.90 -10.95 -1.24
N TYR A 266 3.69 -10.47 -0.28
CA TYR A 266 3.21 -9.59 0.78
C TYR A 266 3.87 -8.23 0.64
N THR A 267 3.10 -7.18 0.89
CA THR A 267 3.59 -5.81 0.76
C THR A 267 3.15 -4.98 1.95
N ALA A 268 4.05 -4.12 2.42
CA ALA A 268 3.74 -3.11 3.40
C ALA A 268 4.48 -1.83 3.00
N ALA A 269 3.78 -0.70 3.01
CA ALA A 269 4.34 0.60 2.73
C ALA A 269 4.03 1.55 3.88
N ARG A 270 4.95 2.46 4.11
CA ARG A 270 4.86 3.56 5.06
C ARG A 270 5.20 4.86 4.33
N ARG A 271 5.31 5.98 5.03
CA ARG A 271 5.49 7.29 4.39
C ARG A 271 6.73 7.36 3.48
N ASP A 272 7.84 6.76 3.88
CA ASP A 272 9.14 6.89 3.21
C ASP A 272 9.80 5.54 2.90
N SER A 273 9.11 4.43 3.14
CA SER A 273 9.70 3.12 2.97
C SER A 273 8.68 2.03 2.73
N ALA A 274 9.09 0.99 2.00
CA ALA A 274 8.25 -0.15 1.69
C ALA A 274 9.03 -1.46 1.79
N HIS A 275 8.33 -2.52 2.15
CA HIS A 275 8.84 -3.88 2.22
C HIS A 275 8.00 -4.79 1.31
N LEU A 276 8.68 -5.43 0.35
CA LEU A 276 8.10 -6.38 -0.60
C LEU A 276 8.66 -7.77 -0.29
N VAL A 277 7.83 -8.64 0.30
CA VAL A 277 8.17 -10.04 0.57
C VAL A 277 7.69 -10.87 -0.61
N LEU A 278 8.64 -11.29 -1.44
CA LEU A 278 8.42 -12.02 -2.67
C LEU A 278 8.20 -13.52 -2.35
N PRO A 279 7.34 -14.21 -3.11
CA PRO A 279 7.32 -15.67 -3.08
C PRO A 279 8.65 -16.22 -3.65
N PRO A 280 9.00 -17.49 -3.40
CA PRO A 280 10.10 -18.16 -4.08
C PRO A 280 10.00 -17.95 -5.59
N LEU A 281 11.08 -17.47 -6.21
CA LEU A 281 11.08 -17.06 -7.62
C LEU A 281 10.86 -18.22 -8.60
N ASP A 282 11.03 -19.46 -8.13
CA ASP A 282 10.73 -20.71 -8.83
C ASP A 282 9.27 -21.20 -8.63
N SER A 283 8.51 -20.56 -7.73
CA SER A 283 7.13 -20.95 -7.45
C SER A 283 6.20 -20.58 -8.62
N ARG A 284 5.06 -21.29 -8.72
CA ARG A 284 3.98 -20.92 -9.65
C ARG A 284 3.48 -19.47 -9.46
N ALA A 285 3.57 -18.93 -8.25
CA ALA A 285 3.19 -17.54 -7.96
C ALA A 285 4.20 -16.55 -8.57
N ALA A 286 5.49 -16.89 -8.59
CA ALA A 286 6.50 -16.12 -9.33
C ALA A 286 6.45 -16.39 -10.85
N ALA A 287 5.87 -17.51 -11.29
CA ALA A 287 5.78 -17.89 -12.70
C ALA A 287 4.93 -16.92 -13.54
N SER A 288 4.05 -16.11 -12.94
CA SER A 288 3.35 -15.02 -13.65
C SER A 288 3.99 -13.68 -13.34
N ARG A 289 4.97 -13.28 -14.16
CA ARG A 289 5.59 -11.94 -14.13
C ARG A 289 4.55 -10.80 -14.02
N PRO A 290 3.41 -10.80 -14.75
CA PRO A 290 2.38 -9.77 -14.59
C PRO A 290 1.78 -9.68 -13.18
N GLN A 291 1.48 -10.82 -12.55
CA GLN A 291 0.92 -10.86 -11.20
C GLN A 291 1.92 -10.32 -10.17
N LEU A 292 3.20 -10.70 -10.30
CA LEU A 292 4.27 -10.19 -9.45
C LEU A 292 4.41 -8.67 -9.58
N LEU A 293 4.50 -8.15 -10.81
CA LEU A 293 4.60 -6.72 -11.09
C LEU A 293 3.42 -5.94 -10.51
N ARG A 294 2.19 -6.44 -10.72
CA ARG A 294 0.97 -5.83 -10.20
C ARG A 294 0.97 -5.75 -8.69
N GLY A 295 1.27 -6.86 -8.01
CA GLY A 295 1.27 -6.86 -6.56
C GLY A 295 2.38 -5.99 -5.97
N MET A 296 3.55 -5.91 -6.61
CA MET A 296 4.62 -4.97 -6.22
C MET A 296 4.15 -3.53 -6.36
N ALA A 297 3.56 -3.17 -7.50
CA ALA A 297 3.04 -1.83 -7.76
C ALA A 297 1.91 -1.44 -6.79
N ARG A 298 1.01 -2.39 -6.48
CA ARG A 298 -0.02 -2.24 -5.45
C ARG A 298 0.59 -1.98 -4.07
N GLY A 299 1.65 -2.67 -3.70
CA GLY A 299 2.38 -2.39 -2.47
C GLY A 299 2.96 -0.98 -2.43
N LEU A 300 3.58 -0.56 -3.53
CA LEU A 300 4.31 0.72 -3.63
C LEU A 300 3.38 1.94 -3.73
N VAL A 301 2.18 1.82 -4.31
CA VAL A 301 1.24 2.96 -4.41
C VAL A 301 0.79 3.46 -3.03
N HIS A 302 0.82 2.59 -2.02
CA HIS A 302 0.49 2.95 -0.64
C HIS A 302 1.54 3.87 0.04
N LEU A 303 2.71 4.11 -0.56
CA LEU A 303 3.60 5.19 -0.14
C LEU A 303 2.90 6.57 -0.29
N TRP A 304 2.02 6.72 -1.28
CA TRP A 304 1.20 7.92 -1.46
C TRP A 304 -0.16 7.78 -0.77
N VAL A 305 -0.89 6.69 -1.06
CA VAL A 305 -2.25 6.46 -0.53
C VAL A 305 -2.17 5.81 0.85
N GLY A 306 -2.43 6.60 1.89
CA GLY A 306 -2.30 6.23 3.30
C GLY A 306 -0.93 6.56 3.90
N GLY A 307 0.14 6.60 3.09
CA GLY A 307 1.47 7.06 3.51
C GLY A 307 1.61 8.58 3.53
N MET A 308 1.30 9.25 2.40
CA MET A 308 1.26 10.72 2.33
C MET A 308 -0.12 11.30 2.60
N SER A 309 -1.16 10.65 2.07
CA SER A 309 -2.54 11.12 2.24
C SER A 309 -3.06 10.72 3.61
N ALA A 310 -3.93 11.56 4.16
CA ALA A 310 -4.85 11.14 5.21
C ALA A 310 -5.56 9.84 4.83
N MET A 311 -5.93 9.05 5.83
CA MET A 311 -6.75 7.86 5.63
C MET A 311 -8.22 8.28 5.57
N PRO A 312 -9.04 7.69 4.67
CA PRO A 312 -10.49 7.85 4.75
C PRO A 312 -11.02 7.52 6.14
N ALA A 313 -11.94 8.34 6.64
CA ALA A 313 -12.62 8.07 7.91
C ALA A 313 -13.57 6.85 7.83
N ASP A 314 -13.92 6.43 6.62
CA ASP A 314 -14.86 5.35 6.34
C ASP A 314 -14.15 4.15 5.68
N ALA A 315 -14.44 2.95 6.16
CA ALA A 315 -13.82 1.72 5.66
C ALA A 315 -14.19 1.42 4.20
N THR A 316 -15.43 1.66 3.78
CA THR A 316 -15.86 1.46 2.38
C THR A 316 -15.07 2.37 1.46
N LEU A 317 -14.94 3.65 1.83
CA LEU A 317 -14.14 4.61 1.07
C LEU A 317 -12.66 4.22 1.04
N PHE A 318 -12.11 3.70 2.14
CA PHE A 318 -10.75 3.17 2.19
C PHE A 318 -10.53 2.04 1.18
N TYR A 319 -11.42 1.04 1.13
CA TYR A 319 -11.30 -0.06 0.16
C TYR A 319 -11.51 0.42 -1.28
N PHE A 320 -12.48 1.31 -1.51
CA PHE A 320 -12.71 1.89 -2.83
C PHE A 320 -11.48 2.68 -3.33
N GLU A 321 -10.91 3.54 -2.49
CA GLU A 321 -9.69 4.29 -2.81
C GLU A 321 -8.49 3.36 -3.03
N SER A 322 -8.35 2.30 -2.22
CA SER A 322 -7.31 1.30 -2.41
C SER A 322 -7.43 0.59 -3.76
N GLY A 323 -8.65 0.28 -4.20
CA GLY A 323 -8.91 -0.25 -5.53
C GLY A 323 -8.57 0.73 -6.65
N LEU A 324 -8.96 2.00 -6.49
CA LEU A 324 -8.62 3.08 -7.45
C LEU A 324 -7.10 3.29 -7.56
N ALA A 325 -6.39 3.19 -6.43
CA ALA A 325 -4.94 3.26 -6.36
C ALA A 325 -4.29 2.05 -7.06
N GLU A 326 -4.83 0.84 -6.90
CA GLU A 326 -4.34 -0.37 -7.60
C GLU A 326 -4.51 -0.24 -9.12
N TYR A 327 -5.66 0.28 -9.60
CA TYR A 327 -5.84 0.59 -11.02
C TYR A 327 -4.79 1.58 -11.52
N THR A 328 -4.56 2.66 -10.77
CA THR A 328 -3.56 3.67 -11.11
C THR A 328 -2.15 3.06 -11.17
N ALA A 329 -1.80 2.22 -10.20
CA ALA A 329 -0.52 1.54 -10.15
C ALA A 329 -0.34 0.58 -11.33
N THR A 330 -1.37 -0.19 -11.67
CA THR A 330 -1.33 -1.14 -12.79
C THR A 330 -1.26 -0.43 -14.14
N ARG A 331 -1.97 0.69 -14.31
CA ARG A 331 -1.83 1.56 -15.49
C ARG A 331 -0.42 2.15 -15.59
N CYS A 332 0.20 2.54 -14.48
CA CYS A 332 1.59 3.00 -14.46
C CYS A 332 2.56 1.93 -14.96
N LEU A 333 2.28 0.65 -14.70
CA LEU A 333 3.08 -0.46 -15.26
C LEU A 333 2.96 -0.53 -16.79
N ALA A 334 1.75 -0.42 -17.34
CA ALA A 334 1.53 -0.39 -18.78
C ALA A 334 2.24 0.82 -19.42
N ARG A 335 2.03 2.02 -18.89
CA ARG A 335 2.70 3.26 -19.35
C ARG A 335 4.22 3.19 -19.23
N ALA A 336 4.74 2.47 -18.22
CA ALA A 336 6.17 2.26 -18.06
C ALA A 336 6.73 1.22 -19.04
N GLY A 337 5.91 0.47 -19.77
CA GLY A 337 6.31 -0.67 -20.60
C GLY A 337 6.77 -1.87 -19.76
N LEU A 338 6.23 -2.01 -18.55
CA LEU A 338 6.42 -3.19 -17.69
C LEU A 338 5.33 -4.22 -17.94
N LEU A 339 4.11 -3.78 -18.26
CA LEU A 339 3.05 -4.60 -18.82
C LEU A 339 2.84 -4.25 -20.29
N SER A 340 2.54 -5.26 -21.10
CA SER A 340 1.98 -5.10 -22.44
C SER A 340 0.52 -4.63 -22.35
N GLU A 341 -0.03 -4.18 -23.49
CA GLU A 341 -1.44 -3.80 -23.54
C GLU A 341 -2.39 -4.99 -23.32
N GLU A 342 -1.96 -6.20 -23.68
CA GLU A 342 -2.72 -7.44 -23.48
C GLU A 342 -2.74 -7.82 -21.99
N GLU A 343 -1.57 -7.81 -21.33
CA GLU A 343 -1.50 -8.07 -19.88
C GLU A 343 -2.29 -7.02 -19.06
N PHE A 344 -2.37 -5.77 -19.53
CA PHE A 344 -3.22 -4.75 -18.92
C PHE A 344 -4.71 -5.03 -19.14
N LEU A 345 -5.10 -5.51 -20.32
CA LEU A 345 -6.47 -5.91 -20.61
C LEU A 345 -6.88 -7.15 -19.79
N ASP A 346 -6.00 -8.13 -19.65
CA ASP A 346 -6.20 -9.33 -18.81
C ASP A 346 -6.43 -8.94 -17.34
N TYR A 347 -5.71 -7.92 -16.86
CA TYR A 347 -5.97 -7.36 -15.54
C TYR A 347 -7.38 -6.78 -15.42
N LEU A 348 -7.79 -5.92 -16.37
CA LEU A 348 -9.14 -5.36 -16.36
C LEU A 348 -10.21 -6.45 -16.46
N ASN A 349 -9.92 -7.52 -17.21
CA ASN A 349 -10.76 -8.69 -17.34
C ASN A 349 -10.94 -9.42 -16.00
N ALA A 350 -9.83 -9.66 -15.28
CA ALA A 350 -9.87 -10.27 -13.95
C ALA A 350 -10.65 -9.42 -12.95
N MET A 351 -10.48 -8.09 -12.96
CA MET A 351 -11.24 -7.19 -12.09
C MET A 351 -12.73 -7.18 -12.42
N LEU A 352 -13.09 -7.23 -13.71
CA LEU A 352 -14.48 -7.32 -14.15
C LEU A 352 -15.12 -8.63 -13.67
N GLU A 353 -14.42 -9.74 -13.86
CA GLU A 353 -14.89 -11.05 -13.44
C GLU A 353 -15.06 -11.13 -11.91
N GLU A 354 -14.06 -10.72 -11.13
CA GLU A 354 -14.13 -10.75 -9.67
C GLU A 354 -15.24 -9.81 -9.13
N TYR A 355 -15.43 -8.64 -9.75
CA TYR A 355 -16.51 -7.73 -9.39
C TYR A 355 -17.89 -8.34 -9.67
N LEU A 356 -18.12 -8.88 -10.87
CA LEU A 356 -19.42 -9.44 -11.25
C LEU A 356 -19.76 -10.75 -10.53
N ASN A 357 -18.74 -11.52 -10.14
CA ASN A 357 -18.88 -12.71 -9.30
C ASN A 357 -19.12 -12.37 -7.82
N ASN A 358 -18.94 -11.11 -7.40
CA ASN A 358 -19.31 -10.68 -6.07
C ASN A 358 -20.84 -10.52 -5.99
N PRO A 359 -21.54 -11.27 -5.14
CA PRO A 359 -23.00 -11.24 -5.11
C PRO A 359 -23.58 -9.90 -4.68
N LEU A 360 -22.82 -9.09 -3.94
CA LEU A 360 -23.25 -7.76 -3.51
C LEU A 360 -23.19 -6.73 -4.65
N ALA A 361 -22.44 -6.97 -5.73
CA ALA A 361 -22.29 -6.03 -6.85
C ALA A 361 -23.60 -5.71 -7.57
N TRP A 362 -24.62 -6.56 -7.39
CA TRP A 362 -25.90 -6.45 -8.07
C TRP A 362 -26.93 -5.62 -7.34
N ASP A 363 -26.76 -5.43 -6.02
CA ASP A 363 -27.73 -4.75 -5.18
C ASP A 363 -27.12 -3.57 -4.40
N VAL A 364 -25.78 -3.52 -4.26
CA VAL A 364 -25.08 -2.51 -3.45
C VAL A 364 -24.21 -1.63 -4.34
N PRO A 365 -24.49 -0.31 -4.43
CA PRO A 365 -23.60 0.62 -5.11
C PRO A 365 -22.21 0.64 -4.45
N PRO A 366 -21.12 0.72 -5.23
CA PRO A 366 -19.75 0.63 -4.75
C PRO A 366 -19.36 1.53 -3.57
N LEU A 367 -19.89 2.75 -3.55
CA LEU A 367 -19.57 3.75 -2.53
C LEU A 367 -20.50 3.70 -1.30
N GLU A 368 -21.59 2.92 -1.37
CA GLU A 368 -22.45 2.64 -0.21
C GLU A 368 -21.93 1.45 0.60
N GLY A 369 -21.43 0.42 -0.08
CA GLY A 369 -20.67 -0.71 0.50
C GLY A 369 -21.15 -1.18 1.88
N ALA A 370 -20.22 -1.32 2.84
CA ALA A 370 -20.49 -1.86 4.18
C ALA A 370 -21.28 -0.92 5.11
N ARG A 371 -21.68 0.28 4.63
CA ARG A 371 -22.41 1.27 5.43
C ARG A 371 -23.91 1.03 5.49
N THR A 372 -24.44 0.13 4.66
CA THR A 372 -25.87 -0.19 4.76
C THR A 372 -26.13 -0.77 6.16
N PRO A 373 -27.22 -0.39 6.85
CA PRO A 373 -27.51 -0.92 8.18
C PRO A 373 -27.48 -2.45 8.24
N GLU A 374 -27.86 -3.10 7.14
CA GLU A 374 -27.84 -4.56 7.01
C GLU A 374 -26.42 -5.17 6.98
N LEU A 375 -25.40 -4.40 6.62
CA LEU A 375 -23.99 -4.83 6.55
C LEU A 375 -23.17 -4.40 7.77
N ALA A 376 -23.56 -3.33 8.46
CA ALA A 376 -22.92 -2.87 9.69
C ALA A 376 -22.90 -3.96 10.78
N ASP A 377 -24.03 -4.67 10.94
CA ASP A 377 -24.20 -5.75 11.92
C ASP A 377 -23.98 -7.15 11.31
N ALA A 378 -23.56 -7.22 10.05
CA ALA A 378 -23.38 -8.50 9.38
C ALA A 378 -22.21 -9.32 9.94
N PRO A 379 -22.25 -10.66 9.75
CA PRO A 379 -21.12 -11.54 10.02
C PRO A 379 -19.85 -11.08 9.28
N GLU A 380 -18.69 -11.34 9.87
CA GLU A 380 -17.39 -10.91 9.35
C GLU A 380 -17.14 -11.33 7.89
N ALA A 381 -17.58 -12.53 7.49
CA ALA A 381 -17.47 -13.00 6.10
C ALA A 381 -18.19 -12.07 5.10
N LEU A 382 -19.35 -11.52 5.48
CA LEU A 382 -20.10 -10.61 4.60
C LEU A 382 -19.47 -9.22 4.58
N LYS A 383 -18.89 -8.77 5.70
CA LYS A 383 -18.08 -7.54 5.74
C LYS A 383 -16.86 -7.65 4.84
N GLN A 384 -16.20 -8.81 4.82
CA GLN A 384 -15.10 -9.09 3.91
C GLN A 384 -15.55 -9.07 2.43
N LEU A 385 -16.72 -9.64 2.11
CA LEU A 385 -17.30 -9.54 0.76
C LEU A 385 -17.61 -8.09 0.37
N ALA A 386 -18.12 -7.27 1.29
CA ALA A 386 -18.39 -5.85 1.05
C ALA A 386 -17.10 -5.05 0.84
N ASN A 387 -16.05 -5.35 1.59
CA ASN A 387 -14.73 -4.75 1.41
C ASN A 387 -14.12 -5.13 0.05
N LEU A 388 -14.23 -6.41 -0.34
CA LEU A 388 -13.78 -6.89 -1.65
C LEU A 388 -14.60 -6.26 -2.79
N LEU A 389 -15.91 -6.08 -2.60
CA LEU A 389 -16.76 -5.36 -3.55
C LEU A 389 -16.24 -3.94 -3.75
N ALA A 390 -16.04 -3.19 -2.66
CA ALA A 390 -15.58 -1.81 -2.71
C ALA A 390 -14.20 -1.71 -3.39
N HIS A 391 -13.27 -2.61 -3.08
CA HIS A 391 -11.95 -2.68 -3.71
C HIS A 391 -12.04 -2.95 -5.22
N ASN A 392 -12.76 -3.99 -5.64
CA ASN A 392 -12.86 -4.35 -7.05
C ASN A 392 -13.64 -3.32 -7.86
N ALA A 393 -14.65 -2.71 -7.23
CA ALA A 393 -15.36 -1.59 -7.81
C ALA A 393 -14.48 -0.35 -7.95
N GLY A 394 -13.60 -0.07 -6.98
CA GLY A 394 -12.59 0.99 -7.08
C GLY A 394 -11.65 0.81 -8.27
N ASN A 395 -11.23 -0.42 -8.54
CA ASN A 395 -10.40 -0.75 -9.71
C ASN A 395 -11.13 -0.43 -11.03
N LEU A 396 -12.37 -0.93 -11.19
CA LEU A 396 -13.17 -0.67 -12.40
C LEU A 396 -13.60 0.79 -12.51
N ALA A 397 -13.92 1.43 -11.40
CA ALA A 397 -14.20 2.86 -11.34
C ALA A 397 -13.00 3.69 -11.78
N GLY A 398 -11.77 3.25 -11.49
CA GLY A 398 -10.57 3.90 -12.02
C GLY A 398 -10.58 4.02 -13.54
N PHE A 399 -10.93 2.94 -14.24
CA PHE A 399 -11.10 2.98 -15.70
C PHE A 399 -12.24 3.93 -16.12
N LEU A 400 -13.41 3.81 -15.50
CA LEU A 400 -14.59 4.65 -15.79
C LEU A 400 -14.28 6.15 -15.65
N LEU A 401 -13.66 6.51 -14.52
CA LEU A 401 -13.36 7.88 -14.15
C LEU A 401 -12.25 8.46 -15.04
N GLU A 402 -11.22 7.67 -15.36
CA GLU A 402 -10.17 8.11 -16.27
C GLU A 402 -10.70 8.33 -17.69
N GLU A 403 -11.48 7.39 -18.23
CA GLU A 403 -12.09 7.55 -19.55
C GLU A 403 -13.01 8.77 -19.57
N GLY A 404 -13.85 8.95 -18.54
CA GLY A 404 -14.71 10.12 -18.42
C GLY A 404 -13.93 11.43 -18.36
N LEU A 405 -12.80 11.48 -17.66
CA LEU A 405 -11.90 12.63 -17.62
C LEU A 405 -11.26 12.90 -18.99
N LEU A 406 -10.70 11.89 -19.64
CA LEU A 406 -10.08 12.02 -20.95
C LEU A 406 -11.10 12.49 -22.00
N SER A 407 -12.27 11.86 -22.05
CA SER A 407 -13.33 12.21 -22.99
C SER A 407 -13.90 13.61 -22.76
N SER A 408 -14.14 14.01 -21.51
CA SER A 408 -14.74 15.32 -21.19
C SER A 408 -13.76 16.49 -21.26
N SER A 409 -12.46 16.22 -21.08
CA SER A 409 -11.40 17.24 -21.11
C SER A 409 -10.69 17.36 -22.46
N GLY A 410 -11.06 16.56 -23.46
CA GLY A 410 -10.33 16.52 -24.73
C GLY A 410 -8.91 15.98 -24.57
N HIS A 411 -8.72 15.02 -23.67
CA HIS A 411 -7.46 14.36 -23.31
C HIS A 411 -6.48 15.23 -22.50
N ASP A 412 -6.94 16.36 -21.93
CA ASP A 412 -6.09 17.26 -21.14
C ASP A 412 -5.97 16.86 -19.65
N ARG A 413 -6.90 16.05 -19.15
CA ARG A 413 -6.95 15.58 -17.77
C ARG A 413 -7.18 14.08 -17.72
N ASP A 414 -6.46 13.41 -16.83
CA ASP A 414 -6.61 12.01 -16.48
C ASP A 414 -6.55 11.86 -14.95
N LEU A 415 -6.44 10.62 -14.46
CA LEU A 415 -6.32 10.36 -13.02
C LEU A 415 -5.06 10.95 -12.38
N ASP A 416 -4.03 11.31 -13.13
CA ASP A 416 -2.83 11.94 -12.55
C ASP A 416 -3.20 13.32 -11.97
N ALA A 417 -4.09 14.04 -12.66
CA ALA A 417 -4.63 15.31 -12.18
C ALA A 417 -5.48 15.13 -10.92
N PHE A 418 -6.25 14.03 -10.82
CA PHE A 418 -6.99 13.68 -9.61
C PHE A 418 -6.04 13.47 -8.43
N TRP A 419 -5.04 12.61 -8.57
CA TRP A 419 -4.13 12.27 -7.48
C TRP A 419 -3.27 13.45 -7.02
N ALA A 420 -2.81 14.29 -7.93
CA ALA A 420 -2.10 15.52 -7.57
C ALA A 420 -2.98 16.46 -6.72
N MET A 421 -4.26 16.59 -7.07
CA MET A 421 -5.21 17.42 -6.33
C MET A 421 -5.59 16.78 -4.98
N HIS A 422 -5.79 15.46 -4.96
CA HIS A 422 -6.04 14.67 -3.75
C HIS A 422 -4.94 14.85 -2.72
N LEU A 423 -3.68 14.65 -3.11
CA LEU A 423 -2.53 14.84 -2.22
C LEU A 423 -2.37 16.29 -1.77
N SER A 424 -2.71 17.26 -2.62
CA SER A 424 -2.68 18.67 -2.23
C SER A 424 -3.72 18.99 -1.15
N LYS A 425 -4.89 18.36 -1.21
CA LYS A 425 -6.02 18.61 -0.30
C LYS A 425 -5.90 17.79 1.00
N PHE A 426 -5.61 16.51 0.88
CA PHE A 426 -5.66 15.54 1.98
C PHE A 426 -4.29 15.14 2.52
N GLY A 427 -3.19 15.50 1.85
CA GLY A 427 -1.83 15.13 2.28
C GLY A 427 -1.30 15.79 3.56
N ARG A 428 -2.12 16.61 4.23
CA ARG A 428 -1.80 17.25 5.52
C ARG A 428 -2.83 16.97 6.61
N GLN A 429 -3.91 16.27 6.27
CA GLN A 429 -4.97 15.95 7.21
C GLN A 429 -4.64 14.64 7.93
N ALA A 430 -5.30 14.38 9.06
CA ALA A 430 -5.24 13.06 9.70
C ALA A 430 -6.20 12.08 9.00
N THR A 431 -7.41 12.54 8.72
CA THR A 431 -8.49 11.80 8.05
C THR A 431 -9.32 12.73 7.17
N TYR A 432 -10.04 12.18 6.20
CA TYR A 432 -11.04 12.93 5.43
C TYR A 432 -12.33 12.14 5.21
N GLY A 433 -13.44 12.84 4.97
CA GLY A 433 -14.77 12.27 4.78
C GLY A 433 -15.13 11.99 3.31
N ARG A 434 -16.19 11.19 3.12
CA ARG A 434 -16.73 10.87 1.78
C ARG A 434 -17.19 12.11 1.01
N GLU A 435 -17.86 13.04 1.66
CA GLU A 435 -18.36 14.26 1.01
C GLU A 435 -17.20 15.10 0.45
N GLU A 436 -16.12 15.25 1.22
CA GLU A 436 -14.92 15.98 0.77
C GLU A 436 -14.24 15.30 -0.41
N TYR A 437 -14.19 13.96 -0.39
CA TYR A 437 -13.66 13.14 -1.47
C TYR A 437 -14.51 13.26 -2.75
N LEU A 438 -15.84 13.22 -2.64
CA LEU A 438 -16.73 13.36 -3.80
C LEU A 438 -16.70 14.78 -4.36
N ALA A 439 -16.61 15.80 -3.49
CA ALA A 439 -16.46 17.20 -3.93
C ALA A 439 -15.21 17.39 -4.80
N LEU A 440 -14.12 16.66 -4.52
CA LEU A 440 -12.89 16.69 -5.30
C LEU A 440 -13.12 16.32 -6.79
N TRP A 441 -14.00 15.36 -7.06
CA TRP A 441 -14.34 14.97 -8.43
C TRP A 441 -15.14 16.05 -9.17
N GLY A 442 -16.04 16.73 -8.46
CA GLY A 442 -16.78 17.87 -9.00
C GLY A 442 -15.87 19.05 -9.37
N GLU A 443 -14.82 19.30 -8.57
CA GLU A 443 -13.80 20.30 -8.88
C GLU A 443 -12.99 19.93 -10.15
N LEU A 444 -12.71 18.63 -10.33
CA LEU A 444 -11.93 18.14 -11.48
C LEU A 444 -12.74 18.13 -12.79
N SER A 445 -14.05 17.89 -12.72
CA SER A 445 -14.95 17.82 -13.88
C SER A 445 -16.26 18.58 -13.62
N PRO A 446 -16.25 19.93 -13.65
CA PRO A 446 -17.45 20.72 -13.34
C PRO A 446 -18.55 20.62 -14.39
N LYS A 447 -18.27 20.04 -15.56
CA LYS A 447 -19.22 19.95 -16.70
C LYS A 447 -19.87 18.58 -16.84
N VAL A 448 -19.27 17.54 -16.25
CA VAL A 448 -19.71 16.15 -16.39
C VAL A 448 -19.70 15.52 -15.02
N ASP A 449 -20.85 15.00 -14.61
CA ASP A 449 -20.97 14.22 -13.39
C ASP A 449 -20.31 12.85 -13.58
N LEU A 450 -19.03 12.77 -13.24
CA LEU A 450 -18.24 11.54 -13.29
C LEU A 450 -18.67 10.53 -12.22
N LEU A 451 -19.44 10.94 -11.21
CA LEU A 451 -19.84 10.11 -10.08
C LEU A 451 -21.19 9.44 -10.30
N ALA A 452 -22.03 9.95 -11.20
CA ALA A 452 -23.33 9.34 -11.55
C ALA A 452 -23.25 7.83 -11.84
N PRO A 453 -22.25 7.29 -12.57
CA PRO A 453 -22.10 5.84 -12.76
C PRO A 453 -21.86 5.06 -11.46
N LEU A 454 -21.22 5.68 -10.45
CA LEU A 454 -20.88 5.02 -9.19
C LEU A 454 -22.08 4.84 -8.24
N ALA A 455 -23.21 5.49 -8.55
CA ALA A 455 -24.48 5.31 -7.85
C ALA A 455 -25.28 4.10 -8.35
N GLN A 456 -24.80 3.40 -9.38
CA GLN A 456 -25.47 2.24 -9.98
C GLN A 456 -24.88 0.92 -9.49
N ALA A 457 -25.72 -0.11 -9.45
CA ALA A 457 -25.35 -1.49 -9.17
C ALA A 457 -25.99 -2.40 -10.22
N PRO A 458 -25.22 -3.17 -11.01
CA PRO A 458 -23.76 -3.14 -11.10
C PRO A 458 -23.23 -1.85 -11.73
N LEU A 459 -21.91 -1.62 -11.63
CA LEU A 459 -21.24 -0.53 -12.34
C LEU A 459 -21.47 -0.64 -13.86
N PRO A 460 -21.91 0.45 -14.53
CA PRO A 460 -22.18 0.44 -15.97
C PRO A 460 -20.88 0.64 -16.76
N VAL A 461 -20.00 -0.36 -16.72
CA VAL A 461 -18.64 -0.28 -17.31
C VAL A 461 -18.61 -0.41 -18.84
N GLU A 462 -19.58 -1.11 -19.43
CA GLU A 462 -19.55 -1.46 -20.86
C GLU A 462 -19.51 -0.23 -21.79
N PRO A 463 -20.29 0.85 -21.55
CA PRO A 463 -20.22 2.05 -22.39
C PRO A 463 -18.85 2.72 -22.38
N SER A 464 -18.15 2.75 -21.24
CA SER A 464 -16.80 3.34 -21.15
C SER A 464 -15.76 2.45 -21.83
N PHE A 465 -15.83 1.12 -21.63
CA PHE A 465 -14.96 0.20 -22.37
C PHE A 465 -15.13 0.40 -23.88
N LEU A 466 -16.38 0.47 -24.36
CA LEU A 466 -16.65 0.64 -25.79
C LEU A 466 -16.09 1.96 -26.32
N ARG A 467 -16.18 3.07 -25.57
CA ARG A 467 -15.55 4.34 -25.97
C ARG A 467 -14.03 4.24 -26.06
N ALA A 468 -13.40 3.38 -25.26
CA ALA A 468 -11.97 3.09 -25.33
C ALA A 468 -11.59 2.00 -26.35
N GLY A 469 -12.53 1.50 -27.17
CA GLY A 469 -12.24 0.46 -28.16
C GLY A 469 -12.10 -0.95 -27.57
N VAL A 470 -12.69 -1.18 -26.40
CA VAL A 470 -12.79 -2.49 -25.75
C VAL A 470 -14.26 -2.87 -25.67
N ARG A 471 -14.63 -4.09 -26.01
CA ARG A 471 -16.01 -4.58 -25.88
C ARG A 471 -16.09 -5.63 -24.77
N VAL A 472 -17.25 -5.69 -24.12
CA VAL A 472 -17.58 -6.78 -23.21
C VAL A 472 -18.23 -7.90 -24.00
N VAL A 473 -17.66 -9.11 -23.92
CA VAL A 473 -18.15 -10.31 -24.59
C VAL A 473 -18.64 -11.28 -23.53
N ALA A 474 -19.94 -11.58 -23.58
CA ALA A 474 -20.54 -12.62 -22.75
C ALA A 474 -20.29 -13.98 -23.40
N SER A 475 -19.71 -14.91 -22.63
CA SER A 475 -19.54 -16.31 -23.02
C SER A 475 -20.27 -17.19 -22.03
N THR A 476 -20.97 -18.19 -22.53
CA THR A 476 -21.65 -19.20 -21.71
C THR A 476 -20.76 -20.43 -21.57
N LEU A 477 -20.46 -20.82 -20.34
CA LEU A 477 -19.76 -22.05 -20.00
C LEU A 477 -20.79 -23.16 -19.77
N ASP A 478 -20.46 -24.40 -20.16
CA ASP A 478 -21.26 -25.59 -19.87
C ASP A 478 -21.09 -26.06 -18.40
N GLU A 479 -21.13 -25.09 -17.48
CA GLU A 479 -21.00 -25.28 -16.05
C GLU A 479 -22.34 -24.92 -15.39
N PRO A 480 -22.87 -25.78 -14.49
CA PRO A 480 -24.12 -25.50 -13.78
C PRO A 480 -23.95 -24.29 -12.85
N PHE A 481 -24.82 -23.31 -13.00
CA PHE A 481 -24.86 -22.10 -12.21
C PHE A 481 -26.16 -22.02 -11.42
N MET A 482 -26.02 -21.93 -10.10
CA MET A 482 -27.14 -21.74 -9.18
C MET A 482 -27.42 -20.26 -8.89
N GLY A 483 -26.42 -19.38 -8.90
CA GLY A 483 -26.60 -17.98 -8.51
C GLY A 483 -26.68 -17.75 -6.99
N ALA A 484 -26.07 -18.60 -6.17
CA ALA A 484 -25.99 -18.40 -4.72
C ALA A 484 -24.55 -18.59 -4.21
N TRP A 485 -24.19 -17.89 -3.13
CA TRP A 485 -22.87 -17.94 -2.51
C TRP A 485 -22.95 -18.56 -1.10
N PHE A 486 -21.98 -19.42 -0.81
CA PHE A 486 -21.87 -20.20 0.42
C PHE A 486 -20.44 -20.10 0.98
N ASP A 487 -20.30 -20.19 2.31
CA ASP A 487 -18.98 -20.40 2.93
C ASP A 487 -18.67 -21.89 2.91
N SER A 488 -17.67 -22.30 2.12
CA SER A 488 -17.26 -23.71 1.97
C SER A 488 -16.75 -24.34 3.27
N ARG A 489 -16.41 -23.52 4.27
CA ARG A 489 -15.98 -23.98 5.60
C ARG A 489 -17.13 -24.05 6.61
N SER A 490 -18.32 -23.63 6.22
CA SER A 490 -19.51 -23.71 7.08
C SER A 490 -19.91 -25.16 7.31
N ALA A 491 -20.28 -25.49 8.55
CA ALA A 491 -20.86 -26.78 8.91
C ALA A 491 -22.26 -27.01 8.34
N THR A 492 -22.82 -26.02 7.63
CA THR A 492 -24.14 -26.05 6.99
C THR A 492 -24.07 -25.41 5.61
N ALA A 493 -24.96 -25.80 4.69
CA ALA A 493 -25.15 -25.14 3.40
C ALA A 493 -26.02 -23.87 3.52
N GLU A 494 -25.61 -22.94 4.38
CA GLU A 494 -26.29 -21.66 4.56
C GLU A 494 -25.93 -20.67 3.44
N VAL A 495 -26.95 -20.15 2.77
CA VAL A 495 -26.85 -19.12 1.73
C VAL A 495 -26.44 -17.80 2.37
N LYS A 496 -25.24 -17.28 2.08
CA LYS A 496 -24.83 -15.96 2.63
C LYS A 496 -25.17 -14.80 1.70
N ALA A 497 -25.32 -15.07 0.40
CA ALA A 497 -25.79 -14.09 -0.58
C ALA A 497 -26.37 -14.76 -1.83
N VAL A 498 -27.22 -14.04 -2.56
CA VAL A 498 -27.91 -14.53 -3.76
C VAL A 498 -27.70 -13.55 -4.91
N MET A 499 -27.10 -14.02 -5.99
CA MET A 499 -26.91 -13.28 -7.24
C MET A 499 -28.20 -13.25 -8.07
N PRO A 500 -28.37 -12.28 -8.98
CA PRO A 500 -29.36 -12.40 -10.04
C PRO A 500 -29.17 -13.70 -10.81
N GLY A 501 -30.25 -14.48 -10.95
CA GLY A 501 -30.17 -15.79 -11.59
C GLY A 501 -31.12 -16.82 -10.98
N PRO A 502 -30.81 -18.11 -11.15
CA PRO A 502 -31.68 -19.23 -10.78
C PRO A 502 -32.12 -19.23 -9.32
N ALA A 503 -31.20 -19.04 -8.39
CA ALA A 503 -31.48 -19.05 -6.95
C ALA A 503 -32.51 -17.98 -6.58
N ARG A 504 -32.32 -16.73 -7.02
CA ARG A 504 -33.25 -15.63 -6.76
C ARG A 504 -34.63 -15.93 -7.33
N ARG A 505 -34.72 -16.46 -8.55
CA ARG A 505 -36.01 -16.84 -9.18
C ARG A 505 -36.69 -18.01 -8.48
N ALA A 506 -35.92 -18.96 -7.95
CA ALA A 506 -36.41 -20.07 -7.15
C ALA A 506 -36.83 -19.66 -5.73
N GLY A 507 -36.64 -18.39 -5.36
CA GLY A 507 -37.01 -17.84 -4.05
C GLY A 507 -36.00 -18.12 -2.94
N LEU A 508 -34.76 -18.50 -3.27
CA LEU A 508 -33.67 -18.55 -2.29
C LEU A 508 -33.33 -17.12 -1.82
N SER A 509 -33.06 -17.01 -0.53
CA SER A 509 -32.68 -15.77 0.15
C SER A 509 -31.49 -16.00 1.07
N ARG A 510 -30.82 -14.90 1.44
CA ARG A 510 -29.78 -14.92 2.48
C ARG A 510 -30.34 -15.49 3.78
N GLY A 511 -29.56 -16.37 4.43
CA GLY A 511 -29.90 -17.04 5.68
C GLY A 511 -30.64 -18.36 5.49
N ASP A 512 -31.08 -18.69 4.28
CA ASP A 512 -31.64 -20.01 3.99
C ASP A 512 -30.57 -21.08 4.18
N VAL A 513 -30.93 -22.21 4.77
CA VAL A 513 -30.08 -23.41 4.85
C VAL A 513 -30.63 -24.46 3.91
N ILE A 514 -29.85 -24.88 2.93
CA ILE A 514 -30.24 -25.99 2.05
C ILE A 514 -30.06 -27.29 2.84
N VAL A 515 -31.16 -27.97 3.15
CA VAL A 515 -31.16 -29.21 3.95
C VAL A 515 -31.28 -30.47 3.08
N ARG A 516 -31.83 -30.35 1.86
CA ARG A 516 -31.96 -31.45 0.91
C ARG A 516 -31.86 -30.98 -0.53
N VAL A 517 -31.21 -31.75 -1.38
CA VAL A 517 -31.21 -31.60 -2.85
C VAL A 517 -31.53 -32.97 -3.46
N ARG A 518 -32.52 -33.03 -4.35
CA ARG A 518 -33.11 -34.30 -4.82
C ARG A 518 -33.59 -35.12 -3.62
N ALA A 519 -33.16 -36.38 -3.50
CA ALA A 519 -33.42 -37.25 -2.36
C ALA A 519 -32.27 -37.30 -1.34
N MET A 520 -31.22 -36.47 -1.51
CA MET A 520 -30.03 -36.49 -0.67
C MET A 520 -30.03 -35.36 0.35
N ASN A 521 -29.76 -35.70 1.61
CA ASN A 521 -29.56 -34.72 2.68
C ASN A 521 -28.25 -33.97 2.47
N ILE A 522 -28.28 -32.67 2.77
CA ILE A 522 -27.14 -31.77 2.65
C ILE A 522 -26.72 -31.36 4.06
N PRO A 523 -25.78 -32.08 4.69
CA PRO A 523 -25.30 -31.72 6.02
C PRO A 523 -24.47 -30.44 5.97
N ASP A 524 -23.72 -30.21 4.90
CA ASP A 524 -22.77 -29.10 4.75
C ASP A 524 -22.66 -28.61 3.30
N ALA A 525 -21.91 -27.51 3.11
CA ALA A 525 -21.72 -26.88 1.80
C ALA A 525 -20.93 -27.76 0.80
N ASN A 526 -20.03 -28.64 1.24
CA ASN A 526 -19.24 -29.48 0.34
C ASN A 526 -20.11 -30.56 -0.32
N VAL A 527 -21.05 -31.14 0.43
CA VAL A 527 -22.03 -32.08 -0.13
C VAL A 527 -22.91 -31.36 -1.16
N LEU A 528 -23.30 -30.10 -0.91
CA LEU A 528 -24.02 -29.30 -1.90
C LEU A 528 -23.21 -29.08 -3.17
N PHE A 529 -21.93 -28.67 -3.05
CA PHE A 529 -21.07 -28.44 -4.22
C PHE A 529 -20.92 -29.71 -5.05
N PHE A 530 -20.71 -30.86 -4.41
CA PHE A 530 -20.67 -32.15 -5.11
C PHE A 530 -21.98 -32.44 -5.87
N GLN A 531 -23.15 -32.10 -5.32
CA GLN A 531 -24.42 -32.25 -6.04
C GLN A 531 -24.51 -31.33 -7.26
N LEU A 532 -24.02 -30.11 -7.14
CA LEU A 532 -24.04 -29.12 -8.22
C LEU A 532 -23.05 -29.49 -9.33
N GLU A 533 -21.84 -29.94 -9.00
CA GLU A 533 -20.84 -30.39 -9.98
C GLU A 533 -21.32 -31.56 -10.85
N ASN A 534 -22.21 -32.40 -10.32
CA ASN A 534 -22.80 -33.53 -11.04
C ASN A 534 -24.11 -33.19 -11.77
N ALA A 535 -24.57 -31.93 -11.69
CA ALA A 535 -25.78 -31.47 -12.36
C ALA A 535 -25.45 -30.85 -13.72
N ARG A 536 -26.47 -30.67 -14.57
CA ARG A 536 -26.31 -30.02 -15.88
C ARG A 536 -27.04 -28.68 -15.95
N PRO A 537 -26.54 -27.71 -16.73
CA PRO A 537 -27.35 -26.56 -17.13
C PRO A 537 -28.72 -26.98 -17.68
N GLY A 538 -29.78 -26.29 -17.24
CA GLY A 538 -31.17 -26.57 -17.58
C GLY A 538 -31.87 -27.59 -16.67
N GLU A 539 -31.13 -28.35 -15.86
CA GLU A 539 -31.69 -29.32 -14.92
C GLU A 539 -32.49 -28.63 -13.81
N VAL A 540 -33.67 -29.18 -13.47
CA VAL A 540 -34.48 -28.73 -12.34
C VAL A 540 -34.16 -29.58 -11.11
N LEU A 541 -33.59 -28.95 -10.09
CA LEU A 541 -33.28 -29.56 -8.81
C LEU A 541 -34.41 -29.29 -7.81
N PRO A 542 -35.16 -30.31 -7.36
CA PRO A 542 -36.03 -30.15 -6.20
C PRO A 542 -35.15 -30.02 -4.96
N MET A 543 -35.40 -28.99 -4.15
CA MET A 543 -34.61 -28.69 -2.96
C MET A 543 -35.52 -28.42 -1.78
N ARG A 544 -35.11 -28.88 -0.61
CA ARG A 544 -35.71 -28.49 0.65
C ARG A 544 -34.77 -27.52 1.36
N ILE A 545 -35.30 -26.36 1.71
CA ILE A 545 -34.58 -25.32 2.43
C ILE A 545 -35.22 -25.11 3.79
N ARG A 546 -34.44 -24.57 4.72
CA ARG A 546 -34.92 -24.11 6.03
C ARG A 546 -34.63 -22.62 6.15
N ARG A 547 -35.66 -21.83 6.41
CA ARG A 547 -35.57 -20.38 6.61
C ARG A 547 -34.95 -20.05 7.99
N PRO A 548 -34.49 -18.81 8.22
CA PRO A 548 -33.96 -18.38 9.52
C PRO A 548 -34.94 -18.55 10.70
N ASP A 549 -36.25 -18.51 10.45
CA ASP A 549 -37.31 -18.74 11.44
C ASP A 549 -37.55 -20.25 11.74
N GLY A 550 -36.85 -21.14 11.04
CA GLY A 550 -36.97 -22.59 11.16
C GLY A 550 -37.98 -23.24 10.22
N GLU A 551 -38.74 -22.47 9.43
CA GLU A 551 -39.70 -23.02 8.47
C GLU A 551 -38.99 -23.78 7.35
N GLU A 552 -39.40 -25.03 7.08
CA GLU A 552 -38.93 -25.79 5.92
C GLU A 552 -39.83 -25.56 4.70
N ARG A 553 -39.23 -25.30 3.54
CA ARG A 553 -39.93 -25.13 2.26
C ARG A 553 -39.31 -25.99 1.17
N GLU A 554 -40.14 -26.55 0.32
CA GLU A 554 -39.72 -27.18 -0.93
C GLU A 554 -39.69 -26.12 -2.04
N ILE A 555 -38.60 -26.05 -2.78
CA ILE A 555 -38.41 -25.17 -3.94
C ILE A 555 -37.94 -25.99 -5.14
N GLN A 556 -38.19 -25.47 -6.34
CA GLN A 556 -37.68 -26.03 -7.59
C GLN A 556 -36.68 -25.05 -8.18
N LEU A 557 -35.41 -25.46 -8.26
CA LEU A 557 -34.34 -24.62 -8.78
C LEU A 557 -33.89 -25.14 -10.15
N GLN A 558 -34.14 -24.37 -11.21
CA GLN A 558 -33.64 -24.68 -12.54
C GLN A 558 -32.25 -24.09 -12.74
N LEU A 559 -31.23 -24.94 -12.79
CA LEU A 559 -29.86 -24.51 -13.05
C LEU A 559 -29.73 -23.86 -14.43
N GLU A 560 -28.87 -22.86 -14.54
CA GLU A 560 -28.51 -22.25 -15.82
C GLU A 560 -27.06 -22.52 -16.15
N ALA A 561 -26.68 -22.26 -17.39
CA ALA A 561 -25.28 -22.27 -17.78
C ALA A 561 -24.60 -21.00 -17.26
N ARG A 562 -23.41 -21.14 -16.68
CA ARG A 562 -22.67 -19.98 -16.14
C ARG A 562 -22.30 -19.04 -17.27
N THR A 563 -22.66 -17.76 -17.14
CA THR A 563 -22.22 -16.72 -18.09
C THR A 563 -21.05 -15.97 -17.49
N ILE A 564 -19.91 -15.99 -18.17
CA ILE A 564 -18.75 -15.13 -17.87
C ILE A 564 -18.75 -13.94 -18.82
N ARG A 565 -18.23 -12.80 -18.35
CA ARG A 565 -18.02 -11.62 -19.18
C ARG A 565 -16.53 -11.39 -19.32
N THR A 566 -16.09 -11.24 -20.56
CA THR A 566 -14.69 -10.99 -20.88
C THR A 566 -14.50 -9.69 -21.63
N LEU A 567 -13.31 -9.10 -21.57
CA LEU A 567 -12.94 -7.90 -22.31
C LEU A 567 -12.14 -8.26 -23.56
N GLU A 568 -12.54 -7.73 -24.71
CA GLU A 568 -11.83 -7.90 -25.98
C GLU A 568 -11.59 -6.56 -26.65
N LYS A 569 -10.46 -6.39 -27.34
CA LYS A 569 -10.26 -5.22 -28.21
C LYS A 569 -11.21 -5.29 -29.40
N VAL A 570 -11.80 -4.15 -29.76
CA VAL A 570 -12.55 -4.00 -31.01
C VAL A 570 -11.59 -4.18 -32.18
N GLU A 571 -11.92 -5.07 -33.13
CA GLU A 571 -11.05 -5.41 -34.27
C GLU A 571 -10.66 -4.19 -35.13
N ARG A 572 -11.59 -3.24 -35.28
CA ARG A 572 -11.41 -2.00 -36.06
C ARG A 572 -11.81 -0.80 -35.22
N PRO A 573 -10.96 -0.37 -34.28
CA PRO A 573 -11.30 0.76 -33.42
C PRO A 573 -11.35 2.04 -34.26
N THR A 574 -12.27 2.94 -33.91
CA THR A 574 -12.29 4.30 -34.46
C THR A 574 -11.01 5.04 -34.07
N ALA A 575 -10.70 6.13 -34.77
CA ALA A 575 -9.56 6.97 -34.42
C ALA A 575 -9.63 7.50 -32.97
N GLU A 576 -10.84 7.79 -32.48
CA GLU A 576 -11.06 8.21 -31.10
C GLU A 576 -10.79 7.08 -30.11
N GLN A 577 -11.35 5.89 -30.36
CA GLN A 577 -11.12 4.70 -29.53
C GLN A 577 -9.63 4.38 -29.43
N ALA A 578 -8.92 4.37 -30.56
CA ALA A 578 -7.47 4.13 -30.58
C ALA A 578 -6.67 5.25 -29.90
N ARG A 579 -7.17 6.49 -29.88
CA ARG A 579 -6.54 7.60 -29.14
C ARG A 579 -6.75 7.45 -27.64
N LEU A 580 -7.98 7.19 -27.20
CA LEU A 580 -8.32 6.95 -25.79
C LEU A 580 -7.53 5.76 -25.24
N TRP A 581 -7.54 4.62 -25.92
CA TRP A 581 -6.77 3.44 -25.49
C TRP A 581 -5.28 3.75 -25.33
N ARG A 582 -4.67 4.42 -26.31
CA ARG A 582 -3.26 4.84 -26.21
C ARG A 582 -3.02 5.81 -25.06
N ALA A 583 -3.93 6.75 -24.78
CA ALA A 583 -3.80 7.65 -23.64
C ALA A 583 -3.84 6.89 -22.30
N LEU A 584 -4.62 5.82 -22.20
CA LEU A 584 -4.67 4.96 -21.02
C LEU A 584 -3.35 4.19 -20.82
N VAL A 585 -2.92 3.44 -21.85
CA VAL A 585 -1.85 2.43 -21.70
C VAL A 585 -0.46 2.88 -22.12
N SER A 586 -0.34 3.91 -22.95
CA SER A 586 0.95 4.41 -23.42
C SER A 586 1.32 5.71 -22.72
N ARG A 587 2.63 5.99 -22.63
CA ARG A 587 3.10 7.34 -22.31
C ARG A 587 2.62 8.30 -23.39
N SER A 588 1.55 9.06 -23.11
CA SER A 588 1.35 10.32 -23.82
C SER A 588 2.60 11.18 -23.58
N GLY A 589 3.19 11.72 -24.65
CA GLY A 589 4.36 12.58 -24.54
C GLY A 589 4.08 13.67 -23.50
N ALA A 590 4.97 13.76 -22.50
CA ALA A 590 4.83 14.56 -21.28
C ALA A 590 3.72 15.63 -21.32
N HIS A 591 2.57 15.36 -20.70
CA HIS A 591 1.65 16.42 -20.32
C HIS A 591 2.46 17.44 -19.52
N ARG A 592 2.62 18.65 -20.05
CA ARG A 592 3.09 19.77 -19.25
C ARG A 592 2.02 20.00 -18.20
N ALA A 593 2.31 19.63 -16.95
CA ALA A 593 1.46 20.00 -15.84
C ALA A 593 1.09 21.48 -16.00
N PRO A 594 -0.20 21.84 -16.03
CA PRO A 594 -0.59 23.23 -16.18
C PRO A 594 0.12 24.01 -15.07
N PRO A 595 0.80 25.14 -15.39
CA PRO A 595 1.51 25.90 -14.37
C PRO A 595 0.52 26.20 -13.23
N PRO A 596 0.94 26.06 -11.95
CA PRO A 596 0.06 26.35 -10.83
C PRO A 596 -0.55 27.72 -11.09
N ARG A 597 -1.88 27.79 -11.15
CA ARG A 597 -2.58 29.06 -11.29
C ARG A 597 -2.11 29.91 -10.12
N ARG A 598 -1.22 30.87 -10.38
CA ARG A 598 -0.94 31.94 -9.43
C ARG A 598 -2.30 32.51 -9.11
N SER A 599 -2.74 32.40 -7.87
CA SER A 599 -3.86 33.15 -7.33
C SER A 599 -3.46 34.62 -7.43
N GLY A 600 -3.60 35.18 -8.62
CA GLY A 600 -3.51 36.60 -8.84
C GLY A 600 -4.69 37.20 -8.10
N ALA A 601 -4.47 37.57 -6.86
CA ALA A 601 -5.26 38.62 -6.22
C ALA A 601 -5.22 39.79 -7.21
N ARG A 602 -6.31 39.98 -7.96
CA ARG A 602 -6.49 41.17 -8.77
C ARG A 602 -6.68 42.29 -7.76
N CYS A 603 -5.61 43.02 -7.45
CA CYS A 603 -5.73 44.33 -6.86
C CYS A 603 -6.41 45.22 -7.90
N ALA A 604 -7.71 45.46 -7.75
CA ALA A 604 -8.36 46.58 -8.41
C ALA A 604 -7.82 47.87 -7.78
N PRO A 605 -7.45 48.89 -8.57
CA PRO A 605 -7.03 50.16 -8.00
C PRO A 605 -8.24 50.85 -7.36
N TYR A 606 -8.12 51.21 -6.08
CA TYR A 606 -9.01 52.15 -5.42
C TYR A 606 -8.29 53.49 -5.38
N GLU A 607 -8.76 54.47 -6.15
CA GLU A 607 -8.29 55.85 -6.06
C GLU A 607 -8.85 56.48 -4.78
N SER A 608 -7.99 56.79 -3.81
CA SER A 608 -8.35 57.66 -2.71
C SER A 608 -7.89 59.09 -2.98
N SER A 609 -8.85 60.00 -3.13
CA SER A 609 -8.63 61.44 -3.05
C SER A 609 -8.31 61.83 -1.59
N ASN A 610 -7.02 61.90 -1.26
CA ASN A 610 -6.40 62.88 -0.37
C ASN A 610 -4.97 62.42 -0.02
N GLY A 611 -4.03 63.35 -0.19
CA GLY A 611 -2.60 63.10 0.00
C GLY A 611 -2.22 62.76 1.44
N GLY A 612 -1.23 61.88 1.57
CA GLY A 612 -0.49 61.64 2.81
C GLY A 612 -0.30 60.16 3.14
N GLY A 613 0.82 59.58 2.69
CA GLY A 613 1.42 58.37 3.26
C GLY A 613 0.76 57.03 2.91
N VAL A 614 1.48 56.19 2.16
CA VAL A 614 1.09 54.79 1.93
C VAL A 614 1.43 53.97 3.18
N VAL A 615 0.41 53.57 3.95
CA VAL A 615 0.52 52.48 4.94
C VAL A 615 -0.30 51.30 4.42
N VAL A 616 0.37 50.23 4.01
CA VAL A 616 -0.28 48.97 3.65
C VAL A 616 -0.58 48.22 4.96
N ARG A 617 -1.86 48.15 5.34
CA ARG A 617 -2.32 47.19 6.36
C ARG A 617 -2.59 45.85 5.71
N CYS A 618 -1.73 44.87 5.94
CA CYS A 618 -2.08 43.46 5.74
C CYS A 618 -2.95 42.98 6.92
N ALA A 619 -4.05 42.29 6.62
CA ALA A 619 -4.85 41.61 7.64
C ALA A 619 -4.03 40.48 8.30
N PRO A 620 -4.20 40.22 9.61
CA PRO A 620 -3.45 39.18 10.29
C PRO A 620 -3.99 37.81 9.90
N THR A 621 -3.14 36.96 9.30
CA THR A 621 -3.31 35.51 9.37
C THR A 621 -2.71 35.04 10.69
N SER A 622 -3.50 34.30 11.44
CA SER A 622 -3.18 33.79 12.78
C SER A 622 -1.91 32.94 12.83
N SER A 623 -1.18 33.15 13.94
CA SER A 623 -0.14 32.32 14.58
C SER A 623 1.21 32.06 13.89
N ASN A 624 2.19 32.86 14.35
CA ASN A 624 3.59 32.55 14.70
C ASN A 624 4.58 32.08 13.62
N GLY A 625 5.44 33.02 13.21
CA GLY A 625 6.73 32.76 12.58
C GLY A 625 7.23 33.97 11.79
N VAL A 626 8.18 34.73 12.35
CA VAL A 626 8.79 35.89 11.70
C VAL A 626 9.72 35.42 10.58
N GLU A 627 9.36 35.67 9.32
CA GLU A 627 10.30 35.58 8.18
C GLU A 627 10.65 36.97 7.64
N TRP A 628 11.95 37.24 7.56
CA TRP A 628 12.53 38.40 6.90
C TRP A 628 12.47 38.22 5.38
N CYS A 629 11.67 39.03 4.69
CA CYS A 629 11.73 39.13 3.23
C CYS A 629 12.85 40.09 2.81
N ALA A 630 13.99 39.56 2.37
CA ALA A 630 14.98 40.32 1.61
C ALA A 630 14.55 40.37 0.14
N VAL A 631 14.12 41.55 -0.32
CA VAL A 631 13.93 41.85 -1.75
C VAL A 631 15.31 41.99 -2.39
N ARG A 632 15.65 41.10 -3.33
CA ARG A 632 16.81 41.30 -4.21
C ARG A 632 16.36 41.31 -5.66
N THR A 633 16.17 42.52 -6.16
CA THR A 633 16.23 42.87 -7.58
C THR A 633 17.66 42.66 -8.07
N LEU A 634 17.85 41.94 -9.18
CA LEU A 634 18.86 42.29 -10.19
C LEU A 634 18.62 41.51 -11.49
N ARG A 635 18.55 42.29 -12.56
CA ARG A 635 18.42 41.92 -13.96
C ARG A 635 19.76 42.29 -14.63
N GLU A 636 20.16 41.46 -15.60
CA GLU A 636 20.97 41.76 -16.80
C GLU A 636 22.52 41.71 -16.79
N ALA A 637 23.01 41.18 -17.94
CA ALA A 637 24.35 41.17 -18.58
C ALA A 637 25.35 40.04 -18.19
N GLN A 638 26.02 39.26 -19.06
CA GLN A 638 26.05 38.99 -20.52
C GLN A 638 27.06 37.79 -20.78
N PRO A 639 27.58 37.42 -21.99
CA PRO A 639 27.43 36.06 -22.55
C PRO A 639 28.74 35.27 -22.91
N ALA A 640 28.53 34.07 -23.49
CA ALA A 640 29.36 33.35 -24.47
C ALA A 640 30.74 32.80 -24.07
N LEU A 641 30.86 31.46 -24.04
CA LEU A 641 32.07 30.71 -24.45
C LEU A 641 31.79 29.20 -24.47
N LEU A 642 31.78 28.60 -25.67
CA LEU A 642 32.47 27.36 -26.05
C LEU A 642 31.86 26.77 -27.33
N ASP A 643 32.30 27.34 -28.46
CA ASP A 643 32.54 26.55 -29.68
C ASP A 643 33.86 25.82 -29.51
N GLY A 644 33.87 24.54 -29.86
CA GLY A 644 35.11 23.76 -29.97
C GLY A 644 34.95 22.36 -29.42
N LEU A 645 34.52 21.44 -30.28
CA LEU A 645 35.14 20.11 -30.40
C LEU A 645 34.62 19.46 -31.69
N GLN A 646 35.35 19.73 -32.76
CA GLN A 646 35.32 18.95 -33.99
C GLN A 646 35.85 17.54 -33.71
N GLY A 647 35.07 16.55 -34.15
CA GLY A 647 35.52 15.52 -35.08
C GLY A 647 36.65 14.59 -34.65
N ARG A 648 36.29 13.37 -34.23
CA ARG A 648 37.07 12.17 -34.57
C ARG A 648 36.16 11.06 -35.08
N ARG A 649 36.32 10.76 -36.38
CA ARG A 649 35.86 9.56 -37.06
C ARG A 649 36.58 8.34 -36.50
N ALA A 650 35.87 7.22 -36.38
CA ALA A 650 36.46 5.88 -36.30
C ALA A 650 35.82 4.97 -37.38
N PRO A 651 36.53 3.94 -37.85
CA PRO A 651 36.37 3.42 -39.20
C PRO A 651 35.53 2.13 -39.30
N GLY A 652 34.95 1.96 -40.50
CA GLY A 652 34.74 0.72 -41.26
C GLY A 652 34.52 -0.59 -40.51
N ARG A 653 33.26 -1.05 -40.50
CA ARG A 653 32.87 -2.45 -40.30
C ARG A 653 33.44 -3.32 -41.43
N ARG A 654 34.18 -4.37 -41.05
CA ARG A 654 34.47 -5.54 -41.88
C ARG A 654 33.35 -6.57 -41.68
N GLU A 655 32.82 -7.09 -42.77
CA GLU A 655 32.14 -8.39 -42.81
C GLU A 655 33.15 -9.52 -42.53
N PRO A 656 32.67 -10.67 -42.03
CA PRO A 656 32.96 -11.88 -42.80
C PRO A 656 31.75 -12.81 -42.91
N GLY A 657 31.68 -13.47 -44.07
CA GLY A 657 30.72 -14.51 -44.37
C GLY A 657 31.12 -15.91 -43.90
N SER A 658 30.14 -16.78 -44.16
CA SER A 658 30.22 -18.22 -44.45
C SER A 658 30.77 -19.22 -43.42
N SER A 659 29.87 -20.14 -43.04
CA SER A 659 29.95 -21.60 -43.27
C SER A 659 30.08 -22.56 -42.07
N ILE A 660 28.97 -23.32 -41.87
CA ILE A 660 28.86 -24.81 -41.66
C ILE A 660 29.25 -25.38 -40.26
N PRO A 661 28.74 -26.55 -39.76
CA PRO A 661 27.64 -27.44 -40.19
C PRO A 661 26.56 -27.75 -39.12
N SER A 662 25.47 -28.33 -39.64
CA SER A 662 24.47 -29.18 -38.98
C SER A 662 25.04 -30.41 -38.26
N SER A 663 24.53 -30.73 -37.07
CA SER A 663 24.55 -32.10 -36.53
C SER A 663 23.19 -32.50 -35.98
N THR A 664 22.65 -33.54 -36.59
CA THR A 664 21.44 -34.30 -36.26
C THR A 664 21.62 -35.29 -35.10
N ALA A 665 20.56 -35.38 -34.28
CA ALA A 665 19.92 -36.57 -33.68
C ALA A 665 20.43 -37.16 -32.32
N PRO A 666 19.65 -38.04 -31.63
CA PRO A 666 18.25 -38.49 -31.85
C PRO A 666 17.31 -38.48 -30.62
N ARG A 667 16.02 -38.76 -30.90
CA ARG A 667 14.97 -39.25 -29.97
C ARG A 667 15.15 -40.75 -29.64
N ALA A 668 14.81 -41.12 -28.41
CA ALA A 668 14.22 -42.38 -27.92
C ALA A 668 13.99 -42.17 -26.40
N THR A 669 12.94 -42.58 -25.70
CA THR A 669 11.81 -43.52 -25.89
C THR A 669 10.73 -43.10 -24.89
#